data_AF-A0A3M2FEW1-F1
#
_entry.id   AF-A0A3M2FEW1-F1
#
_cell.length_a   1.000
_cell.length_b   1.000
_cell.length_c   1.000
_cell.angle_alpha   90.00
_cell.angle_beta   90.00
_cell.angle_gamma   90.00
#
_symmetry.space_group_name_H-M   'P 1'
#
loop_
_entity.id
_entity.type
_entity.pdbx_description
1 polymer ?
#
loop_
_entity_poly.entity_id
_entity_poly.type
_entity_poly.pdbx_seq_one_letter_code
_entity_poly.pdbx_strand_id
1 'polypeptide(L)'
;MRWSYLSLFIIVLVFPALSQDFEYPEDAYYSNRFGYPALSGGGNIVAIGNDMVYIARDIGQANMISFDKKGYQIPYGLAKWDGNGWTLMAPGYLNVNDLIVYGTAVIAAGKFTEINGEPFNYIASWTGGNWQSLDGGANDEIFTLATDGNSLYAGGRFTRIGDTTASHVALFDGIFWYPMYDQGELAQGTSGEVHDIDAGVSEVYVAGSFGTAGGQNVSNIAAWSRNPFWKNLSTGTNNLVRAVTWSAAGPVIGGDFTTAGGSSDVAGVAYFDGSDWQPMGAGANGQVLELTNISGEAVGYGRFDSPYEYSIARFRNGQWETLGATSRITVNNMVSDGANIWAGTHTSYTQGTYLGGLATWDGERWKAPSLALGGYWNAADAVNTLALWTDGSLIAGGSFALVGGDSIKALCRWTGDGWQDMGRPFKDLSYAAVNAMQIYNGKLYVAGYFDDIDGTGSANIGMWDGSTWSGLQTGTSSTIYALGVHNNQLFVGGNFWQVNGQTQYNIASWDGNQWHLFDNPPSGTVYDFLSDDTLLYVGGAMTAYENNSALYGIAAWDGAHWQDVGGGVGGVYQPTIRALVRGADGLYAAGLFTTAGSVNALNIARWDGQQWHALGEGLNGEVHGLYANGNDIYAGGNFVTADGDTVWSIARWDGSTWHRLGNGMHLELNYNATATVKSFLGTEEGLWIGGNFSHAGVYYSNKIALYSDFDPVSDLEKGQKAVRPNDFRLYNAYPNPFNPETTLRYALPRASVVRIDVYDLTGKRVHVLEKGFQTAGTHRVGWNGMNEKGRPMPSGLYIIRMRAGGFEQSRKVVLIK
;
A
#
# COMPACT_ATOMS: atom_id res chain seq x y z
N MET A 1 -40.92 -33.85 -57.47
CA MET A 1 -42.10 -33.58 -56.61
C MET A 1 -41.72 -34.13 -55.23
N ARG A 2 -41.53 -33.36 -54.16
CA ARG A 2 -42.29 -32.22 -53.57
C ARG A 2 -43.57 -32.71 -52.85
N TRP A 3 -43.71 -32.37 -51.56
CA TRP A 3 -44.82 -32.61 -50.60
C TRP A 3 -44.84 -33.90 -49.76
N SER A 4 -44.01 -33.88 -48.70
CA SER A 4 -44.36 -34.01 -47.26
C SER A 4 -45.72 -34.55 -46.76
N TYR A 5 -45.65 -35.31 -45.66
CA TYR A 5 -46.51 -35.40 -44.44
C TYR A 5 -46.57 -36.89 -43.99
N LEU A 6 -46.44 -37.28 -42.71
CA LEU A 6 -46.45 -36.63 -41.38
C LEU A 6 -45.11 -37.00 -40.63
N SER A 7 -44.76 -36.71 -39.36
CA SER A 7 -45.36 -36.00 -38.19
C SER A 7 -44.25 -35.59 -37.16
N LEU A 8 -44.68 -35.06 -36.00
CA LEU A 8 -44.01 -34.95 -34.67
C LEU A 8 -42.67 -34.16 -34.50
N PHE A 9 -42.81 -32.98 -33.87
CA PHE A 9 -41.91 -32.22 -32.97
C PHE A 9 -40.37 -32.47 -32.98
N ILE A 10 -39.51 -31.52 -33.42
CA ILE A 10 -39.08 -30.27 -32.74
C ILE A 10 -38.30 -30.53 -31.43
N ILE A 11 -37.02 -30.14 -31.24
CA ILE A 11 -36.12 -29.31 -32.08
C ILE A 11 -34.60 -29.60 -31.86
N VAL A 12 -33.80 -29.51 -32.94
CA VAL A 12 -32.40 -29.01 -33.12
C VAL A 12 -31.34 -29.30 -32.01
N LEU A 13 -30.23 -30.04 -32.21
CA LEU A 13 -29.08 -29.97 -33.17
C LEU A 13 -28.01 -28.87 -32.84
N VAL A 14 -26.69 -29.00 -33.09
CA VAL A 14 -25.73 -30.15 -33.21
C VAL A 14 -24.26 -29.62 -33.35
N PHE A 15 -23.28 -30.54 -33.41
CA PHE A 15 -21.84 -30.39 -33.80
C PHE A 15 -20.79 -29.95 -32.75
N PRO A 16 -19.48 -30.28 -32.95
CA PRO A 16 -18.52 -30.49 -31.87
C PRO A 16 -17.21 -29.68 -31.98
N ALA A 17 -16.35 -29.79 -30.96
CA ALA A 17 -14.92 -29.48 -31.04
C ALA A 17 -14.10 -30.56 -30.29
N LEU A 18 -12.90 -30.85 -30.78
CA LEU A 18 -11.91 -31.69 -30.09
C LEU A 18 -11.04 -30.81 -29.20
N SER A 19 -11.24 -30.86 -27.88
CA SER A 19 -10.21 -30.49 -26.92
C SER A 19 -9.30 -31.70 -26.68
N GLN A 20 -7.99 -31.50 -26.73
CA GLN A 20 -7.07 -32.42 -26.05
C GLN A 20 -7.09 -32.04 -24.58
N ASP A 21 -7.26 -33.04 -23.71
CA ASP A 21 -7.33 -32.82 -22.28
C ASP A 21 -5.98 -32.36 -21.73
N PHE A 22 -5.95 -31.16 -21.13
CA PHE A 22 -4.93 -30.83 -20.15
C PHE A 22 -5.38 -31.44 -18.81
N GLU A 23 -4.67 -32.46 -18.35
CA GLU A 23 -4.88 -33.03 -17.03
C GLU A 23 -4.62 -31.96 -15.96
N TYR A 24 -5.68 -31.49 -15.31
CA TYR A 24 -5.56 -30.73 -14.06
C TYR A 24 -5.06 -31.69 -12.97
N PRO A 25 -4.07 -31.31 -12.14
CA PRO A 25 -3.71 -32.08 -10.96
C PRO A 25 -4.92 -32.23 -10.02
N GLU A 26 -5.21 -33.46 -9.59
CA GLU A 26 -6.21 -33.72 -8.56
C GLU A 26 -5.68 -33.29 -7.18
N ASP A 27 -5.83 -32.00 -6.83
CA ASP A 27 -5.45 -31.47 -5.52
C ASP A 27 -6.40 -31.95 -4.40
N ALA A 28 -6.15 -33.19 -3.98
CA ALA A 28 -6.33 -33.75 -2.64
C ALA A 28 -7.66 -33.44 -1.91
N TYR A 29 -8.65 -34.30 -2.11
CA TYR A 29 -9.74 -34.52 -1.13
C TYR A 29 -9.17 -34.94 0.25
N TYR A 30 -9.04 -33.99 1.18
CA TYR A 30 -8.84 -34.27 2.61
C TYR A 30 -10.06 -33.84 3.43
N SER A 31 -11.02 -34.75 3.54
CA SER A 31 -12.08 -34.68 4.54
C SER A 31 -11.54 -35.07 5.91
N ASN A 32 -11.16 -34.07 6.72
CA ASN A 32 -10.94 -34.26 8.15
C ASN A 32 -12.13 -33.72 8.96
N ARG A 33 -12.62 -34.56 9.88
CA ARG A 33 -13.50 -34.11 10.97
C ARG A 33 -12.67 -33.25 11.95
N PHE A 34 -13.35 -32.45 12.78
CA PHE A 34 -12.78 -31.36 13.58
C PHE A 34 -12.45 -30.12 12.72
N GLY A 35 -13.49 -29.30 12.49
CA GLY A 35 -13.51 -28.16 11.57
C GLY A 35 -12.85 -26.88 12.08
N TYR A 36 -11.63 -27.00 12.63
CA TYR A 36 -10.64 -25.94 12.62
C TYR A 36 -9.40 -26.42 11.85
N PRO A 37 -9.38 -26.24 10.53
CA PRO A 37 -8.26 -25.48 9.99
C PRO A 37 -8.35 -24.06 10.56
N ALA A 38 -7.33 -23.62 11.27
CA ALA A 38 -6.75 -22.35 10.85
C ALA A 38 -6.40 -22.56 9.37
N LEU A 39 -6.89 -21.70 8.47
CA LEU A 39 -6.63 -21.86 7.03
C LEU A 39 -5.12 -22.00 6.83
N SER A 40 -4.70 -23.02 6.08
CA SER A 40 -3.33 -23.58 6.20
C SER A 40 -2.20 -22.67 5.71
N GLY A 41 -2.53 -21.48 5.20
CA GLY A 41 -1.69 -20.29 5.27
C GLY A 41 -2.20 -19.37 6.39
N GLY A 42 -1.47 -19.35 7.52
CA GLY A 42 -1.81 -18.51 8.68
C GLY A 42 -1.78 -17.00 8.35
N GLY A 43 -2.43 -16.20 9.17
CA GLY A 43 -2.75 -14.80 8.87
C GLY A 43 -2.36 -13.81 9.96
N ASN A 44 -2.99 -12.63 9.89
CA ASN A 44 -2.87 -11.60 10.93
C ASN A 44 -4.12 -11.62 11.81
N ILE A 45 -3.97 -11.66 13.13
CA ILE A 45 -5.02 -11.30 14.09
C ILE A 45 -4.79 -9.85 14.52
N VAL A 46 -5.83 -9.02 14.50
CA VAL A 46 -5.76 -7.56 14.71
C VAL A 46 -6.47 -7.16 16.00
N ALA A 47 -5.93 -6.19 16.74
CA ALA A 47 -6.60 -5.52 17.85
C ALA A 47 -6.41 -4.00 17.78
N ILE A 48 -7.29 -3.24 18.44
CA ILE A 48 -7.27 -1.77 18.47
C ILE A 48 -7.39 -1.27 19.91
N GLY A 49 -6.62 -0.25 20.29
CA GLY A 49 -6.83 0.46 21.55
C GLY A 49 -5.69 1.40 21.94
N ASN A 50 -6.01 2.44 22.71
CA ASN A 50 -5.07 3.49 23.13
C ASN A 50 -4.36 4.16 21.94
N ASP A 51 -5.12 4.54 20.91
CA ASP A 51 -4.69 5.12 19.62
C ASP A 51 -3.67 4.26 18.82
N MET A 52 -3.49 2.99 19.20
CA MET A 52 -2.60 2.03 18.55
C MET A 52 -3.39 0.87 17.92
N VAL A 53 -2.79 0.26 16.90
CA VAL A 53 -3.24 -1.01 16.32
C VAL A 53 -2.20 -2.07 16.67
N TYR A 54 -2.64 -3.26 17.03
CA TYR A 54 -1.79 -4.40 17.37
C TYR A 54 -2.07 -5.53 16.39
N ILE A 55 -1.03 -6.29 16.05
CA ILE A 55 -1.15 -7.47 15.18
C ILE A 55 -0.36 -8.62 15.78
N ALA A 56 -0.98 -9.81 15.83
CA ALA A 56 -0.27 -11.08 15.86
C ALA A 56 -0.16 -11.60 14.43
N ARG A 57 1.07 -11.58 13.87
CA ARG A 57 1.34 -12.08 12.53
C ARG A 57 1.71 -13.56 12.61
N ASP A 58 0.71 -14.42 12.60
CA ASP A 58 0.84 -15.83 12.91
C ASP A 58 0.91 -16.72 11.67
N ILE A 59 2.10 -16.80 11.08
CA ILE A 59 2.28 -17.41 9.76
C ILE A 59 3.35 -18.50 9.77
N GLY A 60 2.95 -19.76 9.78
CA GLY A 60 3.88 -20.91 9.83
C GLY A 60 4.85 -21.07 8.64
N GLN A 61 4.75 -20.23 7.61
CA GLN A 61 5.70 -20.20 6.49
C GLN A 61 6.49 -18.88 6.48
N ALA A 62 7.81 -18.97 6.70
CA ALA A 62 8.72 -17.82 6.77
C ALA A 62 8.82 -16.99 5.46
N ASN A 63 8.34 -17.53 4.33
CA ASN A 63 8.44 -16.90 3.01
C ASN A 63 7.27 -15.94 2.71
N MET A 64 6.19 -15.99 3.49
CA MET A 64 5.07 -15.08 3.34
C MET A 64 5.45 -13.69 3.89
N ILE A 65 4.91 -12.63 3.32
CA ILE A 65 5.16 -11.25 3.76
C ILE A 65 3.81 -10.57 4.03
N SER A 66 3.80 -9.58 4.93
CA SER A 66 2.56 -8.87 5.27
C SER A 66 2.79 -7.37 5.43
N PHE A 67 1.79 -6.58 5.06
CA PHE A 67 1.89 -5.13 4.95
C PHE A 67 0.68 -4.39 5.53
N ASP A 68 0.89 -3.15 5.97
CA ASP A 68 -0.18 -2.27 6.42
C ASP A 68 -0.73 -1.33 5.32
N LYS A 69 -1.72 -0.51 5.70
CA LYS A 69 -2.35 0.50 4.83
C LYS A 69 -1.46 1.71 4.44
N LYS A 70 -0.19 1.72 4.85
CA LYS A 70 0.85 2.64 4.36
C LYS A 70 1.97 1.89 3.61
N GLY A 71 1.90 0.56 3.53
CA GLY A 71 2.89 -0.29 2.88
C GLY A 71 4.08 -0.70 3.74
N TYR A 72 4.10 -0.37 5.04
CA TYR A 72 5.16 -0.87 5.91
C TYR A 72 5.00 -2.36 6.14
N GLN A 73 6.12 -3.09 6.13
CA GLN A 73 6.15 -4.51 6.43
C GLN A 73 5.79 -4.76 7.89
N ILE A 74 4.76 -5.57 8.13
CA ILE A 74 4.35 -6.01 9.46
C ILE A 74 5.40 -7.01 9.97
N PRO A 75 6.04 -6.75 11.13
CA PRO A 75 7.04 -7.64 11.73
C PRO A 75 6.48 -9.05 11.97
N TYR A 76 7.34 -10.06 11.94
CA TYR A 76 6.94 -11.45 12.17
C TYR A 76 6.80 -11.76 13.66
N GLY A 77 5.59 -12.14 14.08
CA GLY A 77 5.19 -12.29 15.49
C GLY A 77 4.23 -11.20 15.96
N LEU A 78 4.24 -10.89 17.26
CA LEU A 78 3.41 -9.85 17.86
C LEU A 78 4.05 -8.47 17.68
N ALA A 79 3.31 -7.51 17.14
CA ALA A 79 3.76 -6.15 16.90
C ALA A 79 2.65 -5.10 17.15
N LYS A 80 3.05 -3.84 17.32
CA LYS A 80 2.15 -2.68 17.45
C LYS A 80 2.51 -1.55 16.49
N TRP A 81 1.52 -0.73 16.15
CA TRP A 81 1.61 0.42 15.26
C TRP A 81 1.18 1.70 16.00
N ASP A 82 2.02 2.74 15.94
CA ASP A 82 1.83 4.02 16.66
C ASP A 82 1.39 5.20 15.77
N GLY A 83 0.96 4.93 14.54
CA GLY A 83 0.70 5.94 13.52
C GLY A 83 1.90 6.25 12.60
N ASN A 84 3.12 5.93 13.03
CA ASN A 84 4.37 6.25 12.34
C ASN A 84 5.21 5.01 11.98
N GLY A 85 5.22 3.97 12.82
CA GLY A 85 6.02 2.76 12.60
C GLY A 85 5.54 1.53 13.37
N TRP A 86 5.90 0.34 12.86
CA TRP A 86 5.72 -0.92 13.57
C TRP A 86 6.83 -1.14 14.61
N THR A 87 6.44 -1.52 15.82
CA THR A 87 7.33 -1.96 16.90
C THR A 87 7.04 -3.43 17.21
N LEU A 88 8.04 -4.30 17.09
CA LEU A 88 7.92 -5.71 17.49
C LEU A 88 7.85 -5.84 19.02
N MET A 89 6.95 -6.68 19.52
CA MET A 89 6.70 -6.98 20.93
C MET A 89 7.12 -8.43 21.30
N ALA A 90 7.00 -9.38 20.38
CA ALA A 90 7.62 -10.70 20.47
C ALA A 90 7.85 -11.28 19.06
N PRO A 91 9.08 -11.67 18.69
CA PRO A 91 9.35 -12.37 17.43
C PRO A 91 8.73 -13.78 17.40
N GLY A 92 8.44 -14.25 16.19
CA GLY A 92 8.25 -15.68 15.91
C GLY A 92 6.80 -16.12 15.68
N TYR A 93 6.63 -17.42 15.46
CA TYR A 93 5.32 -18.06 15.34
C TYR A 93 4.74 -18.27 16.75
N LEU A 94 3.53 -17.78 17.02
CA LEU A 94 2.97 -17.72 18.38
C LEU A 94 1.56 -18.32 18.49
N ASN A 95 0.97 -18.83 17.41
CA ASN A 95 -0.32 -19.51 17.38
C ASN A 95 -1.40 -18.75 18.18
N VAL A 96 -1.52 -17.46 17.90
CA VAL A 96 -2.45 -16.53 18.57
C VAL A 96 -3.79 -16.62 17.86
N ASN A 97 -4.83 -16.98 18.61
CA ASN A 97 -6.20 -17.04 18.09
C ASN A 97 -6.88 -15.67 18.23
N ASP A 98 -6.63 -14.96 19.35
CA ASP A 98 -7.26 -13.67 19.62
C ASP A 98 -6.35 -12.69 20.39
N LEU A 99 -6.64 -11.40 20.27
CA LEU A 99 -5.85 -10.28 20.75
C LEU A 99 -6.79 -9.11 21.14
N ILE A 100 -6.75 -8.67 22.40
CA ILE A 100 -7.62 -7.58 22.91
C ILE A 100 -6.84 -6.58 23.78
N VAL A 101 -7.37 -5.36 23.95
CA VAL A 101 -6.83 -4.38 24.89
C VAL A 101 -7.69 -4.34 26.15
N TYR A 102 -7.11 -4.70 27.29
CA TYR A 102 -7.75 -4.68 28.60
C TYR A 102 -7.09 -3.60 29.47
N GLY A 103 -7.77 -2.47 29.63
CA GLY A 103 -7.24 -1.28 30.31
C GLY A 103 -6.00 -0.72 29.61
N THR A 104 -4.83 -0.87 30.24
CA THR A 104 -3.52 -0.48 29.66
C THR A 104 -2.70 -1.65 29.14
N ALA A 105 -3.20 -2.89 29.26
CA ALA A 105 -2.53 -4.09 28.79
C ALA A 105 -3.06 -4.55 27.43
N VAL A 106 -2.18 -5.09 26.59
CA VAL A 106 -2.57 -5.94 25.45
C VAL A 106 -2.60 -7.37 25.96
N ILE A 107 -3.71 -8.09 25.75
CA ILE A 107 -3.85 -9.51 26.09
C ILE A 107 -3.83 -10.30 24.79
N ALA A 108 -2.91 -11.24 24.65
CA ALA A 108 -2.89 -12.23 23.58
C ALA A 108 -3.34 -13.58 24.15
N ALA A 109 -4.13 -14.33 23.39
CA ALA A 109 -4.50 -15.71 23.73
C ALA A 109 -4.53 -16.62 22.49
N GLY A 110 -4.39 -17.92 22.72
CA GLY A 110 -4.35 -18.90 21.63
C GLY A 110 -3.82 -20.25 22.06
N LYS A 111 -2.93 -20.82 21.24
CA LYS A 111 -2.34 -22.16 21.37
C LYS A 111 -0.88 -22.15 21.84
N PHE A 112 -0.24 -20.99 22.03
CA PHE A 112 1.12 -20.92 22.56
C PHE A 112 1.21 -21.45 24.00
N THR A 113 2.30 -22.13 24.33
CA THR A 113 2.68 -22.41 25.73
C THR A 113 3.72 -21.41 26.26
N GLU A 114 4.50 -20.78 25.38
CA GLU A 114 5.58 -19.83 25.71
C GLU A 114 5.58 -18.62 24.77
N ILE A 115 6.17 -17.51 25.22
CA ILE A 115 6.51 -16.32 24.41
C ILE A 115 7.94 -15.93 24.76
N ASN A 116 8.80 -15.75 23.76
CA ASN A 116 10.23 -15.46 23.92
C ASN A 116 11.00 -16.50 24.78
N GLY A 117 10.48 -17.73 24.92
CA GLY A 117 11.05 -18.79 25.76
C GLY A 117 10.63 -18.76 27.24
N GLU A 118 9.77 -17.83 27.65
CA GLU A 118 9.14 -17.81 28.98
C GLU A 118 7.74 -18.43 28.92
N PRO A 119 7.34 -19.29 29.87
CA PRO A 119 6.05 -19.99 29.83
C PRO A 119 4.88 -19.10 30.25
N PHE A 120 3.82 -19.09 29.44
CA PHE A 120 2.60 -18.31 29.69
C PHE A 120 1.29 -19.11 29.62
N ASN A 121 1.30 -20.30 28.99
CA ASN A 121 0.15 -21.21 28.89
C ASN A 121 -1.13 -20.55 28.34
N TYR A 122 -1.20 -20.42 27.02
CA TYR A 122 -2.37 -20.03 26.22
C TYR A 122 -2.89 -18.59 26.40
N ILE A 123 -2.42 -17.83 27.39
CA ILE A 123 -2.78 -16.41 27.58
C ILE A 123 -1.66 -15.59 28.25
N ALA A 124 -1.39 -14.40 27.71
CA ALA A 124 -0.35 -13.50 28.22
C ALA A 124 -0.75 -12.03 28.09
N SER A 125 -0.28 -11.18 29.02
CA SER A 125 -0.49 -9.72 29.00
C SER A 125 0.82 -8.96 28.74
N TRP A 126 0.70 -7.81 28.09
CA TRP A 126 1.81 -6.89 27.82
C TRP A 126 1.45 -5.47 28.25
N THR A 127 2.20 -4.94 29.21
CA THR A 127 2.02 -3.60 29.79
C THR A 127 3.05 -2.57 29.31
N GLY A 128 3.72 -2.84 28.18
CA GLY A 128 4.69 -1.92 27.55
C GLY A 128 6.17 -2.19 27.87
N GLY A 129 6.50 -3.27 28.58
CA GLY A 129 7.87 -3.59 28.97
C GLY A 129 8.27 -5.07 28.80
N ASN A 130 7.50 -5.98 29.41
CA ASN A 130 7.68 -7.44 29.31
C ASN A 130 6.30 -8.13 29.25
N TRP A 131 6.26 -9.37 28.77
CA TRP A 131 5.07 -10.23 28.87
C TRP A 131 4.90 -10.77 30.30
N GLN A 132 3.66 -10.94 30.74
CA GLN A 132 3.27 -11.38 32.08
C GLN A 132 2.11 -12.39 31.99
N SER A 133 2.18 -13.50 32.74
CA SER A 133 1.11 -14.49 32.80
C SER A 133 -0.10 -13.93 33.54
N LEU A 134 -1.32 -14.22 33.06
CA LEU A 134 -2.54 -13.94 33.80
C LEU A 134 -2.82 -15.12 34.74
N ASP A 135 -2.33 -14.99 35.98
CA ASP A 135 -2.63 -15.91 37.09
C ASP A 135 -2.25 -17.38 36.81
N GLY A 136 -1.26 -17.62 35.94
CA GLY A 136 -0.72 -18.95 35.60
C GLY A 136 -1.13 -19.51 34.23
N GLY A 137 -2.10 -18.87 33.56
CA GLY A 137 -2.60 -19.29 32.25
C GLY A 137 -3.57 -20.47 32.28
N ALA A 138 -3.95 -20.99 31.12
CA ALA A 138 -4.95 -22.06 30.96
C ALA A 138 -4.33 -23.46 30.84
N ASN A 139 -5.16 -24.51 30.91
CA ASN A 139 -4.73 -25.89 30.70
C ASN A 139 -4.99 -26.45 29.28
N ASP A 140 -5.68 -25.69 28.42
CA ASP A 140 -5.87 -25.97 26.99
C ASP A 140 -6.13 -24.64 26.26
N GLU A 141 -6.22 -24.70 24.93
CA GLU A 141 -6.35 -23.59 24.00
C GLU A 141 -7.53 -22.64 24.29
N ILE A 142 -7.25 -21.34 24.19
CA ILE A 142 -8.25 -20.26 24.21
C ILE A 142 -8.53 -19.83 22.77
N PHE A 143 -9.80 -19.60 22.44
CA PHE A 143 -10.26 -19.20 21.11
C PHE A 143 -10.63 -17.72 21.02
N THR A 144 -11.16 -17.13 22.11
CA THR A 144 -11.80 -15.80 22.11
C THR A 144 -11.58 -15.07 23.44
N LEU A 145 -11.46 -13.75 23.39
CA LEU A 145 -11.38 -12.82 24.50
C LEU A 145 -12.38 -11.67 24.34
N ALA A 146 -13.05 -11.28 25.42
CA ALA A 146 -13.95 -10.13 25.42
C ALA A 146 -13.75 -9.25 26.66
N THR A 147 -14.22 -8.00 26.65
CA THR A 147 -14.15 -7.14 27.84
C THR A 147 -15.32 -6.16 27.95
N ASP A 148 -15.88 -6.05 29.16
CA ASP A 148 -16.88 -5.02 29.52
C ASP A 148 -16.20 -3.71 29.99
N GLY A 149 -14.87 -3.61 29.82
CA GLY A 149 -14.02 -2.53 30.30
C GLY A 149 -13.57 -2.67 31.76
N ASN A 150 -14.28 -3.45 32.58
CA ASN A 150 -13.94 -3.73 33.98
C ASN A 150 -13.38 -5.15 34.14
N SER A 151 -13.97 -6.14 33.47
CA SER A 151 -13.56 -7.54 33.46
C SER A 151 -13.19 -8.01 32.06
N LEU A 152 -12.16 -8.85 32.00
CA LEU A 152 -11.80 -9.64 30.82
C LEU A 152 -12.54 -10.99 30.90
N TYR A 153 -13.01 -11.49 29.77
CA TYR A 153 -13.64 -12.79 29.61
C TYR A 153 -12.80 -13.62 28.64
N ALA A 154 -12.69 -14.92 28.87
CA ALA A 154 -11.97 -15.84 27.98
C ALA A 154 -12.83 -17.07 27.68
N GLY A 155 -12.84 -17.51 26.42
CA GLY A 155 -13.57 -18.69 25.94
C GLY A 155 -12.68 -19.62 25.12
N GLY A 156 -12.89 -20.93 25.21
CA GLY A 156 -12.12 -21.91 24.43
C GLY A 156 -12.37 -23.36 24.84
N ARG A 157 -11.28 -24.13 24.90
CA ARG A 157 -11.26 -25.58 25.20
C ARG A 157 -10.88 -25.90 26.65
N PHE A 158 -10.33 -24.92 27.37
CA PHE A 158 -9.80 -25.11 28.72
C PHE A 158 -10.86 -25.62 29.70
N THR A 159 -10.40 -26.36 30.71
CA THR A 159 -11.20 -26.83 31.86
C THR A 159 -10.69 -26.28 33.20
N ARG A 160 -9.54 -25.61 33.16
CA ARG A 160 -8.93 -24.88 34.28
C ARG A 160 -8.16 -23.68 33.71
N ILE A 161 -8.25 -22.54 34.39
CA ILE A 161 -7.48 -21.34 34.11
C ILE A 161 -7.04 -20.71 35.43
N GLY A 162 -5.74 -20.43 35.54
CA GLY A 162 -5.04 -20.22 36.80
C GLY A 162 -5.20 -21.40 37.78
N ASP A 163 -5.51 -21.13 39.04
CA ASP A 163 -5.92 -22.14 40.03
C ASP A 163 -7.44 -22.45 40.00
N THR A 164 -8.20 -21.80 39.12
CA THR A 164 -9.66 -21.91 39.02
C THR A 164 -10.10 -22.99 38.04
N THR A 165 -10.91 -23.95 38.52
CA THR A 165 -11.70 -24.83 37.64
C THR A 165 -12.79 -24.02 36.94
N ALA A 166 -12.80 -24.03 35.61
CA ALA A 166 -13.80 -23.35 34.79
C ALA A 166 -13.87 -24.05 33.44
N SER A 167 -15.05 -24.61 33.10
CA SER A 167 -15.22 -25.34 31.84
C SER A 167 -15.53 -24.37 30.70
N HIS A 168 -14.57 -24.23 29.79
CA HIS A 168 -14.62 -23.54 28.51
C HIS A 168 -14.84 -22.02 28.55
N VAL A 169 -15.23 -21.43 29.69
CA VAL A 169 -15.44 -20.00 29.84
C VAL A 169 -15.18 -19.48 31.26
N ALA A 170 -14.50 -18.33 31.39
CA ALA A 170 -14.12 -17.72 32.66
C ALA A 170 -14.11 -16.18 32.60
N LEU A 171 -14.23 -15.55 33.78
CA LEU A 171 -14.08 -14.11 34.01
C LEU A 171 -12.78 -13.83 34.77
N PHE A 172 -12.10 -12.73 34.43
CA PHE A 172 -10.96 -12.18 35.16
C PHE A 172 -11.30 -10.79 35.71
N ASP A 173 -10.99 -10.53 36.98
CA ASP A 173 -11.29 -9.26 37.66
C ASP A 173 -10.13 -8.24 37.62
N GLY A 174 -9.04 -8.58 36.94
CA GLY A 174 -7.77 -7.85 36.95
C GLY A 174 -6.70 -8.47 37.86
N ILE A 175 -7.06 -9.46 38.69
CA ILE A 175 -6.16 -10.15 39.61
C ILE A 175 -6.29 -11.68 39.51
N PHE A 176 -7.52 -12.22 39.51
CA PHE A 176 -7.79 -13.66 39.56
C PHE A 176 -8.84 -14.11 38.53
N TRP A 177 -8.78 -15.39 38.15
CA TRP A 177 -9.84 -16.03 37.36
C TRP A 177 -10.98 -16.59 38.22
N TYR A 178 -12.21 -16.44 37.74
CA TYR A 178 -13.43 -16.96 38.34
C TYR A 178 -14.23 -17.75 37.30
N PRO A 179 -14.90 -18.86 37.68
CA PRO A 179 -15.82 -19.54 36.79
C PRO A 179 -17.08 -18.71 36.62
N MET A 180 -17.71 -18.76 35.44
CA MET A 180 -19.04 -18.20 35.25
C MET A 180 -20.09 -19.24 35.71
N TYR A 181 -20.56 -19.11 36.95
CA TYR A 181 -21.50 -20.04 37.61
C TYR A 181 -22.85 -19.39 37.96
N ASP A 182 -23.82 -20.22 38.39
CA ASP A 182 -25.12 -19.82 38.95
C ASP A 182 -25.16 -20.17 40.47
N GLN A 183 -26.02 -19.52 41.26
CA GLN A 183 -25.98 -19.60 42.74
C GLN A 183 -26.23 -21.02 43.29
N GLY A 184 -25.13 -21.75 43.50
CA GLY A 184 -25.11 -23.05 44.17
C GLY A 184 -24.24 -24.10 43.48
N GLU A 185 -22.95 -23.80 43.26
CA GLU A 185 -21.78 -24.69 43.02
C GLU A 185 -21.86 -25.88 42.03
N LEU A 186 -23.00 -26.18 41.40
CA LEU A 186 -23.23 -27.46 40.70
C LEU A 186 -22.84 -27.47 39.22
N ALA A 187 -22.55 -26.31 38.61
CA ALA A 187 -22.02 -26.19 37.25
C ALA A 187 -21.20 -24.90 37.08
N GLN A 188 -20.05 -25.01 36.43
CA GLN A 188 -19.07 -23.94 36.20
C GLN A 188 -18.80 -23.82 34.70
N GLY A 189 -19.26 -22.74 34.07
CA GLY A 189 -19.13 -22.53 32.62
C GLY A 189 -20.11 -23.37 31.77
N THR A 190 -19.66 -23.84 30.61
CA THR A 190 -20.47 -24.57 29.61
C THR A 190 -20.05 -26.05 29.50
N SER A 191 -20.92 -26.89 28.95
CA SER A 191 -20.64 -28.32 28.70
C SER A 191 -19.79 -28.62 27.46
N GLY A 192 -19.37 -27.60 26.72
CA GLY A 192 -18.57 -27.73 25.50
C GLY A 192 -17.98 -26.39 25.05
N GLU A 193 -17.15 -26.46 24.02
CA GLU A 193 -16.22 -25.41 23.60
C GLU A 193 -16.93 -24.08 23.28
N VAL A 194 -16.35 -22.98 23.77
CA VAL A 194 -16.80 -21.60 23.49
C VAL A 194 -15.90 -21.02 22.40
N HIS A 195 -16.51 -20.62 21.30
CA HIS A 195 -15.83 -20.14 20.10
C HIS A 195 -15.78 -18.61 20.01
N ASP A 196 -16.79 -17.91 20.55
CA ASP A 196 -16.81 -16.45 20.59
C ASP A 196 -17.60 -15.89 21.80
N ILE A 197 -17.29 -14.65 22.21
CA ILE A 197 -17.91 -13.93 23.33
C ILE A 197 -18.10 -12.45 22.98
N ASP A 198 -19.31 -11.93 23.13
CA ASP A 198 -19.61 -10.50 23.06
C ASP A 198 -19.96 -9.94 24.44
N ALA A 199 -19.11 -9.05 24.96
CA ALA A 199 -19.26 -8.44 26.30
C ALA A 199 -20.14 -7.18 26.26
N GLY A 200 -21.44 -7.37 26.05
CA GLY A 200 -22.42 -6.30 26.01
C GLY A 200 -22.57 -5.52 27.32
N VAL A 201 -23.23 -4.35 27.23
CA VAL A 201 -23.35 -3.35 28.33
C VAL A 201 -24.04 -3.88 29.60
N SER A 202 -24.84 -4.96 29.49
CA SER A 202 -25.59 -5.55 30.62
C SER A 202 -25.62 -7.08 30.64
N GLU A 203 -25.37 -7.74 29.52
CA GLU A 203 -25.30 -9.19 29.37
C GLU A 203 -24.09 -9.53 28.51
N VAL A 204 -23.39 -10.61 28.87
CA VAL A 204 -22.29 -11.21 28.10
C VAL A 204 -22.87 -12.36 27.29
N TYR A 205 -22.75 -12.32 25.98
CA TYR A 205 -23.22 -13.38 25.09
C TYR A 205 -22.07 -14.35 24.81
N VAL A 206 -22.32 -15.63 25.02
CA VAL A 206 -21.32 -16.70 24.93
C VAL A 206 -21.78 -17.69 23.86
N ALA A 207 -20.99 -17.85 22.81
CA ALA A 207 -21.30 -18.62 21.61
C ALA A 207 -20.34 -19.81 21.42
N GLY A 208 -20.84 -20.93 20.88
CA GLY A 208 -19.99 -22.09 20.59
C GLY A 208 -20.73 -23.38 20.30
N SER A 209 -20.28 -24.47 20.93
CA SER A 209 -20.78 -25.84 20.72
C SER A 209 -21.04 -26.52 22.06
N PHE A 210 -22.20 -26.24 22.66
CA PHE A 210 -22.58 -26.72 23.99
C PHE A 210 -24.10 -26.84 24.18
N GLY A 211 -24.52 -27.81 25.00
CA GLY A 211 -25.93 -28.08 25.32
C GLY A 211 -26.38 -27.57 26.70
N THR A 212 -25.45 -27.09 27.53
CA THR A 212 -25.74 -26.48 28.83
C THR A 212 -24.75 -25.37 29.17
N ALA A 213 -25.23 -24.36 29.90
CA ALA A 213 -24.44 -23.27 30.47
C ALA A 213 -24.93 -22.99 31.90
N GLY A 214 -24.04 -23.01 32.89
CA GLY A 214 -24.42 -22.90 34.31
C GLY A 214 -25.38 -23.97 34.82
N GLY A 215 -25.50 -25.10 34.10
CA GLY A 215 -26.48 -26.16 34.39
C GLY A 215 -27.87 -25.93 33.77
N GLN A 216 -28.12 -24.76 33.17
CA GLN A 216 -29.31 -24.52 32.35
C GLN A 216 -29.16 -25.21 30.99
N ASN A 217 -30.24 -25.79 30.45
CA ASN A 217 -30.26 -26.30 29.08
C ASN A 217 -30.32 -25.13 28.09
N VAL A 218 -29.44 -25.15 27.09
CA VAL A 218 -29.28 -24.14 26.02
C VAL A 218 -28.84 -24.84 24.73
N SER A 219 -28.82 -24.15 23.59
CA SER A 219 -28.28 -24.71 22.34
C SER A 219 -27.30 -23.75 21.69
N ASN A 220 -25.99 -23.97 21.90
CA ASN A 220 -24.86 -23.28 21.24
C ASN A 220 -24.71 -21.76 21.49
N ILE A 221 -25.67 -21.12 22.14
CA ILE A 221 -25.66 -19.71 22.51
C ILE A 221 -26.34 -19.52 23.87
N ALA A 222 -25.75 -18.71 24.74
CA ALA A 222 -26.33 -18.33 26.03
C ALA A 222 -25.96 -16.89 26.39
N ALA A 223 -26.78 -16.27 27.24
CA ALA A 223 -26.45 -14.99 27.87
C ALA A 223 -26.06 -15.21 29.33
N TRP A 224 -25.15 -14.39 29.85
CA TRP A 224 -24.79 -14.32 31.26
C TRP A 224 -24.86 -12.88 31.77
N SER A 225 -25.31 -12.68 33.01
CA SER A 225 -25.14 -11.40 33.71
C SER A 225 -24.69 -11.63 35.16
N ARG A 226 -24.20 -10.57 35.82
CA ARG A 226 -23.80 -10.65 37.24
C ARG A 226 -25.01 -10.89 38.18
N ASN A 227 -26.25 -10.63 37.75
CA ASN A 227 -27.51 -10.94 38.43
C ASN A 227 -28.73 -10.63 37.52
N PRO A 228 -29.51 -11.63 37.03
CA PRO A 228 -29.38 -13.08 37.22
C PRO A 228 -28.32 -13.71 36.31
N PHE A 229 -27.84 -14.90 36.68
CA PHE A 229 -26.65 -15.55 36.13
C PHE A 229 -26.79 -16.01 34.68
N TRP A 230 -27.03 -17.31 34.42
CA TRP A 230 -27.14 -17.85 33.06
C TRP A 230 -28.58 -17.82 32.55
N LYS A 231 -28.75 -17.40 31.31
CA LYS A 231 -30.03 -17.16 30.64
C LYS A 231 -30.05 -17.87 29.28
N ASN A 232 -30.99 -18.79 29.11
CA ASN A 232 -31.26 -19.42 27.83
C ASN A 232 -31.92 -18.43 26.86
N LEU A 233 -31.52 -18.45 25.59
CA LEU A 233 -32.03 -17.58 24.53
C LEU A 233 -32.93 -18.41 23.58
N SER A 234 -34.19 -18.57 23.98
CA SER A 234 -35.20 -19.40 23.30
C SER A 234 -34.73 -20.86 23.11
N THR A 235 -34.75 -21.38 21.89
CA THR A 235 -34.31 -22.74 21.53
C THR A 235 -32.87 -22.80 21.05
N GLY A 236 -32.19 -21.65 20.92
CA GLY A 236 -30.85 -21.53 20.35
C GLY A 236 -30.79 -21.96 18.88
N THR A 237 -29.70 -22.62 18.49
CA THR A 237 -29.44 -23.10 17.11
C THR A 237 -29.28 -24.62 17.04
N ASN A 238 -29.36 -25.19 15.82
CA ASN A 238 -29.12 -26.62 15.59
C ASN A 238 -27.65 -27.02 15.39
N ASN A 239 -26.72 -26.06 15.31
CA ASN A 239 -25.30 -26.30 15.04
C ASN A 239 -24.44 -25.15 15.58
N LEU A 240 -23.12 -25.35 15.60
CA LEU A 240 -22.09 -24.41 16.03
C LEU A 240 -22.40 -22.95 15.66
N VAL A 241 -22.45 -22.08 16.67
CA VAL A 241 -22.33 -20.62 16.49
C VAL A 241 -20.84 -20.27 16.57
N ARG A 242 -20.33 -19.59 15.53
CA ARG A 242 -18.92 -19.25 15.38
C ARG A 242 -18.58 -17.85 15.88
N ALA A 243 -19.48 -16.90 15.68
CA ALA A 243 -19.29 -15.50 16.03
C ALA A 243 -20.59 -14.90 16.59
N VAL A 244 -20.45 -13.89 17.46
CA VAL A 244 -21.55 -13.14 18.08
C VAL A 244 -21.16 -11.65 18.17
N THR A 245 -22.09 -10.74 17.88
CA THR A 245 -21.85 -9.30 18.01
C THR A 245 -23.13 -8.53 18.32
N TRP A 246 -23.05 -7.48 19.12
CA TRP A 246 -24.19 -6.61 19.38
C TRP A 246 -24.62 -5.84 18.12
N SER A 247 -25.91 -5.53 18.01
CA SER A 247 -26.46 -4.63 16.98
C SER A 247 -27.59 -3.77 17.53
N ALA A 248 -28.01 -2.77 16.76
CA ALA A 248 -29.18 -1.95 17.11
C ALA A 248 -30.49 -2.75 17.24
N ALA A 249 -30.55 -4.00 16.74
CA ALA A 249 -31.70 -4.90 16.83
C ALA A 249 -31.61 -5.94 17.96
N GLY A 250 -30.51 -5.98 18.72
CA GLY A 250 -30.16 -7.07 19.65
C GLY A 250 -28.88 -7.81 19.22
N PRO A 251 -28.49 -8.89 19.91
CA PRO A 251 -27.30 -9.65 19.58
C PRO A 251 -27.51 -10.45 18.28
N VAL A 252 -26.50 -10.41 17.41
CA VAL A 252 -26.42 -11.09 16.13
C VAL A 252 -25.48 -12.28 16.27
N ILE A 253 -25.86 -13.44 15.72
CA ILE A 253 -25.06 -14.66 15.71
C ILE A 253 -24.78 -15.13 14.28
N GLY A 254 -23.60 -15.69 14.06
CA GLY A 254 -23.15 -16.25 12.78
C GLY A 254 -22.50 -17.62 12.98
N GLY A 255 -22.66 -18.56 12.04
CA GLY A 255 -22.05 -19.88 12.17
C GLY A 255 -22.45 -20.92 11.13
N ASP A 256 -22.45 -22.19 11.55
CA ASP A 256 -22.69 -23.37 10.72
C ASP A 256 -24.16 -23.86 10.81
N PHE A 257 -25.05 -23.08 11.44
CA PHE A 257 -26.45 -23.45 11.69
C PHE A 257 -27.37 -23.18 10.50
N THR A 258 -28.40 -24.01 10.38
CA THR A 258 -29.48 -23.89 9.38
C THR A 258 -30.84 -23.62 10.01
N THR A 259 -30.92 -23.64 11.35
CA THR A 259 -32.12 -23.25 12.10
C THR A 259 -31.72 -22.45 13.35
N ALA A 260 -32.46 -21.40 13.65
CA ALA A 260 -32.41 -20.68 14.93
C ALA A 260 -33.84 -20.34 15.37
N GLY A 261 -34.15 -20.41 16.67
CA GLY A 261 -35.50 -20.09 17.17
C GLY A 261 -36.61 -21.02 16.64
N GLY A 262 -36.25 -22.22 16.20
CA GLY A 262 -37.16 -23.13 15.48
C GLY A 262 -37.51 -22.70 14.04
N SER A 263 -37.07 -21.53 13.57
CA SER A 263 -37.14 -21.16 12.16
C SER A 263 -36.12 -21.98 11.36
N SER A 264 -36.54 -22.50 10.20
CA SER A 264 -35.69 -23.23 9.25
C SER A 264 -35.25 -22.40 8.04
N ASP A 265 -35.55 -21.10 8.03
CA ASP A 265 -35.19 -20.16 6.97
C ASP A 265 -34.04 -19.26 7.45
N VAL A 266 -32.96 -19.90 7.92
CA VAL A 266 -31.83 -19.25 8.60
C VAL A 266 -30.52 -19.69 7.96
N ALA A 267 -30.01 -18.88 7.04
CA ALA A 267 -28.79 -19.16 6.29
C ALA A 267 -27.52 -18.77 7.06
N GLY A 268 -27.28 -19.43 8.21
CA GLY A 268 -26.06 -19.25 9.02
C GLY A 268 -25.95 -17.92 9.79
N VAL A 269 -26.98 -17.08 9.78
CA VAL A 269 -27.01 -15.79 10.50
C VAL A 269 -28.40 -15.40 10.99
N ALA A 270 -28.50 -14.93 12.24
CA ALA A 270 -29.75 -14.54 12.91
C ALA A 270 -29.52 -13.45 13.97
N TYR A 271 -30.58 -12.75 14.39
CA TYR A 271 -30.57 -11.83 15.53
C TYR A 271 -31.63 -12.21 16.58
N PHE A 272 -31.41 -11.88 17.85
CA PHE A 272 -32.38 -12.13 18.92
C PHE A 272 -33.20 -10.87 19.20
N ASP A 273 -34.53 -10.94 19.02
CA ASP A 273 -35.43 -9.77 19.16
C ASP A 273 -35.81 -9.43 20.62
N GLY A 274 -35.24 -10.14 21.59
CA GLY A 274 -35.59 -10.09 23.01
C GLY A 274 -36.54 -11.21 23.45
N SER A 275 -37.15 -11.94 22.49
CA SER A 275 -38.02 -13.08 22.74
C SER A 275 -37.59 -14.36 21.99
N ASP A 276 -37.22 -14.25 20.71
CA ASP A 276 -36.76 -15.37 19.88
C ASP A 276 -35.73 -14.96 18.82
N TRP A 277 -35.16 -15.94 18.12
CA TRP A 277 -34.22 -15.73 17.02
C TRP A 277 -34.93 -15.51 15.69
N GLN A 278 -34.57 -14.42 15.02
CA GLN A 278 -35.14 -13.99 13.75
C GLN A 278 -34.09 -14.06 12.62
N PRO A 279 -34.45 -14.50 11.40
CA PRO A 279 -33.54 -14.49 10.25
C PRO A 279 -33.08 -13.06 9.88
N MET A 280 -31.79 -12.90 9.57
CA MET A 280 -31.25 -11.61 9.08
C MET A 280 -31.37 -11.46 7.56
N GLY A 281 -32.61 -11.44 7.07
CA GLY A 281 -32.93 -11.10 5.68
C GLY A 281 -32.37 -12.05 4.63
N ALA A 282 -32.27 -11.57 3.38
CA ALA A 282 -31.70 -12.32 2.26
C ALA A 282 -30.27 -11.83 1.93
N GLY A 283 -29.49 -12.71 1.28
CA GLY A 283 -28.10 -12.48 0.88
C GLY A 283 -27.13 -13.47 1.52
N ALA A 284 -27.36 -13.88 2.77
CA ALA A 284 -26.63 -14.99 3.37
C ALA A 284 -27.00 -16.32 2.67
N ASN A 285 -25.98 -17.10 2.30
CA ASN A 285 -26.08 -18.35 1.54
C ASN A 285 -25.47 -19.56 2.29
N GLY A 286 -25.26 -19.44 3.61
CA GLY A 286 -24.71 -20.49 4.45
C GLY A 286 -23.72 -19.95 5.48
N GLN A 287 -22.59 -20.63 5.64
CA GLN A 287 -21.61 -20.38 6.69
C GLN A 287 -21.18 -18.91 6.81
N VAL A 288 -21.35 -18.36 8.03
CA VAL A 288 -20.73 -17.11 8.47
C VAL A 288 -19.62 -17.47 9.47
N LEU A 289 -18.45 -16.87 9.29
CA LEU A 289 -17.24 -17.20 10.04
C LEU A 289 -16.92 -16.18 11.13
N GLU A 290 -17.13 -14.89 10.83
CA GLU A 290 -16.74 -13.76 11.66
C GLU A 290 -17.82 -12.68 11.62
N LEU A 291 -18.03 -11.97 12.73
CA LEU A 291 -18.98 -10.86 12.85
C LEU A 291 -18.37 -9.69 13.62
N THR A 292 -18.77 -8.47 13.28
CA THR A 292 -18.42 -7.25 14.01
C THR A 292 -19.52 -6.19 13.83
N ASN A 293 -19.45 -5.10 14.58
CA ASN A 293 -20.41 -3.98 14.46
C ASN A 293 -19.71 -2.67 14.07
N ILE A 294 -20.36 -1.86 13.23
CA ILE A 294 -19.94 -0.49 12.96
C ILE A 294 -21.14 0.46 12.99
N SER A 295 -21.10 1.46 13.88
CA SER A 295 -22.15 2.46 14.06
C SER A 295 -23.58 1.90 14.24
N GLY A 296 -23.71 0.67 14.74
CA GLY A 296 -24.98 -0.04 14.94
C GLY A 296 -25.34 -1.05 13.84
N GLU A 297 -24.75 -0.94 12.64
CA GLU A 297 -24.90 -1.88 11.52
C GLU A 297 -23.98 -3.10 11.72
N ALA A 298 -24.50 -4.31 11.54
CA ALA A 298 -23.72 -5.55 11.64
C ALA A 298 -22.95 -5.81 10.33
N VAL A 299 -21.70 -6.27 10.44
CA VAL A 299 -20.83 -6.63 9.31
C VAL A 299 -20.27 -8.02 9.54
N GLY A 300 -20.32 -8.89 8.53
CA GLY A 300 -19.87 -10.27 8.63
C GLY A 300 -18.96 -10.69 7.49
N TYR A 301 -18.08 -11.63 7.76
CA TYR A 301 -17.33 -12.39 6.75
C TYR A 301 -17.87 -13.82 6.68
N GLY A 302 -18.29 -14.23 5.49
CA GLY A 302 -19.14 -15.42 5.30
C GLY A 302 -19.62 -15.55 3.87
N ARG A 303 -20.55 -16.46 3.62
CA ARG A 303 -21.09 -16.70 2.27
C ARG A 303 -22.25 -15.74 1.98
N PHE A 304 -21.96 -14.46 1.71
CA PHE A 304 -22.99 -13.41 1.51
C PHE A 304 -23.24 -13.03 0.04
N ASP A 305 -22.53 -13.64 -0.91
CA ASP A 305 -22.71 -13.40 -2.36
C ASP A 305 -23.02 -14.71 -3.11
N SER A 306 -22.33 -15.78 -2.73
CA SER A 306 -22.38 -17.09 -3.37
C SER A 306 -22.29 -18.20 -2.32
N PRO A 307 -22.95 -19.36 -2.51
CA PRO A 307 -22.77 -20.52 -1.63
C PRO A 307 -21.37 -21.17 -1.72
N TYR A 308 -20.51 -20.70 -2.63
CA TYR A 308 -19.15 -21.22 -2.85
C TYR A 308 -18.02 -20.26 -2.47
N GLU A 309 -18.27 -18.94 -2.44
CA GLU A 309 -17.24 -17.93 -2.21
C GLU A 309 -17.52 -17.14 -0.93
N TYR A 310 -16.46 -16.76 -0.21
CA TYR A 310 -16.57 -15.90 0.97
C TYR A 310 -16.51 -14.42 0.57
N SER A 311 -17.33 -13.63 1.24
CA SER A 311 -17.40 -12.19 1.09
C SER A 311 -17.59 -11.49 2.43
N ILE A 312 -17.24 -10.20 2.46
CA ILE A 312 -17.54 -9.32 3.58
C ILE A 312 -18.75 -8.49 3.19
N ALA A 313 -19.78 -8.50 4.01
CA ALA A 313 -21.04 -7.81 3.76
C ALA A 313 -21.54 -7.08 5.00
N ARG A 314 -22.26 -5.97 4.82
CA ARG A 314 -22.99 -5.26 5.88
C ARG A 314 -24.47 -5.57 5.81
N PHE A 315 -25.14 -5.63 6.96
CA PHE A 315 -26.59 -5.77 7.01
C PHE A 315 -27.26 -4.40 7.05
N ARG A 316 -28.05 -4.08 6.03
CA ARG A 316 -28.67 -2.76 5.85
C ARG A 316 -30.05 -2.87 5.21
N ASN A 317 -31.00 -2.05 5.67
CA ASN A 317 -32.38 -2.02 5.15
C ASN A 317 -33.09 -3.39 5.10
N GLY A 318 -32.67 -4.35 5.91
CA GLY A 318 -33.22 -5.72 5.94
C GLY A 318 -32.57 -6.72 4.98
N GLN A 319 -31.44 -6.40 4.33
CA GLN A 319 -30.69 -7.26 3.40
C GLN A 319 -29.18 -7.18 3.67
N TRP A 320 -28.41 -8.13 3.12
CA TRP A 320 -26.94 -8.03 3.12
C TRP A 320 -26.42 -7.33 1.85
N GLU A 321 -25.59 -6.30 2.02
CA GLU A 321 -24.89 -5.58 0.96
C GLU A 321 -23.41 -6.00 0.96
N THR A 322 -22.91 -6.59 -0.13
CA THR A 322 -21.51 -7.00 -0.27
C THR A 322 -20.58 -5.79 -0.47
N LEU A 323 -19.42 -5.79 0.18
CA LEU A 323 -18.54 -4.61 0.30
C LEU A 323 -17.36 -4.58 -0.71
N GLY A 324 -17.33 -5.47 -1.69
CA GLY A 324 -16.29 -5.49 -2.73
C GLY A 324 -16.11 -6.87 -3.38
N ALA A 325 -15.11 -7.00 -4.27
CA ALA A 325 -14.75 -8.27 -4.89
C ALA A 325 -13.80 -9.07 -3.97
N THR A 326 -14.30 -10.12 -3.33
CA THR A 326 -13.66 -10.76 -2.16
C THR A 326 -13.09 -12.15 -2.39
N SER A 327 -13.32 -12.80 -3.53
CA SER A 327 -13.02 -14.22 -3.78
C SER A 327 -11.52 -14.62 -3.77
N ARG A 328 -10.64 -13.72 -3.33
CA ARG A 328 -9.20 -13.95 -3.10
C ARG A 328 -8.70 -13.50 -1.73
N ILE A 329 -9.57 -12.98 -0.85
CA ILE A 329 -9.20 -12.45 0.46
C ILE A 329 -9.78 -13.34 1.55
N THR A 330 -8.89 -14.02 2.27
CA THR A 330 -9.19 -14.59 3.58
C THR A 330 -9.21 -13.47 4.61
N VAL A 331 -10.21 -13.48 5.49
CA VAL A 331 -10.23 -12.70 6.75
C VAL A 331 -10.03 -13.66 7.91
N ASN A 332 -9.19 -13.29 8.88
CA ASN A 332 -8.91 -14.09 10.08
C ASN A 332 -9.69 -13.55 11.28
N ASN A 333 -9.70 -12.22 11.48
CA ASN A 333 -10.61 -11.52 12.38
C ASN A 333 -10.98 -10.10 11.86
N MET A 334 -12.01 -9.48 12.44
CA MET A 334 -12.50 -8.12 12.15
C MET A 334 -12.79 -7.32 13.43
N VAL A 335 -12.04 -6.24 13.65
CA VAL A 335 -12.25 -5.33 14.79
C VAL A 335 -12.67 -3.95 14.29
N SER A 336 -13.66 -3.35 14.95
CA SER A 336 -14.15 -2.01 14.64
C SER A 336 -13.66 -0.98 15.67
N ASP A 337 -13.30 0.22 15.21
CA ASP A 337 -13.09 1.39 16.08
C ASP A 337 -14.35 2.27 16.20
N GLY A 338 -15.47 1.80 15.65
CA GLY A 338 -16.75 2.52 15.56
C GLY A 338 -16.91 3.39 14.30
N ALA A 339 -15.80 3.79 13.66
CA ALA A 339 -15.77 4.58 12.43
C ALA A 339 -15.13 3.82 11.24
N ASN A 340 -14.29 2.83 11.50
CA ASN A 340 -13.65 1.94 10.54
C ASN A 340 -13.75 0.48 11.01
N ILE A 341 -13.68 -0.46 10.06
CA ILE A 341 -13.39 -1.88 10.36
C ILE A 341 -11.96 -2.19 9.91
N TRP A 342 -11.20 -2.86 10.76
CA TRP A 342 -9.84 -3.32 10.51
C TRP A 342 -9.87 -4.84 10.43
N ALA A 343 -9.52 -5.39 9.27
CA ALA A 343 -9.53 -6.81 9.00
C ALA A 343 -8.10 -7.35 8.88
N GLY A 344 -7.83 -8.43 9.62
CA GLY A 344 -6.61 -9.21 9.47
C GLY A 344 -6.71 -10.09 8.22
N THR A 345 -6.12 -9.64 7.11
CA THR A 345 -6.35 -10.26 5.79
C THR A 345 -5.21 -11.15 5.32
N HIS A 346 -5.51 -12.04 4.39
CA HIS A 346 -4.57 -12.90 3.69
C HIS A 346 -5.04 -13.09 2.24
N THR A 347 -4.27 -12.54 1.29
CA THR A 347 -4.56 -12.55 -0.14
C THR A 347 -3.64 -13.53 -0.86
N SER A 348 -4.21 -14.44 -1.65
CA SER A 348 -3.41 -15.33 -2.50
C SER A 348 -2.89 -14.59 -3.74
N TYR A 349 -1.57 -14.47 -3.85
CA TYR A 349 -0.90 -14.11 -5.11
C TYR A 349 -0.34 -15.38 -5.77
N THR A 350 -0.33 -15.42 -7.10
CA THR A 350 0.14 -16.59 -7.84
C THR A 350 1.67 -16.69 -7.82
N GLN A 351 2.20 -17.89 -8.07
CA GLN A 351 3.55 -18.35 -7.67
C GLN A 351 3.75 -18.64 -6.17
N GLY A 352 2.68 -18.80 -5.38
CA GLY A 352 2.76 -19.34 -4.01
C GLY A 352 3.22 -18.33 -2.94
N THR A 353 3.45 -17.07 -3.32
CA THR A 353 3.71 -15.98 -2.37
C THR A 353 2.39 -15.41 -1.87
N TYR A 354 1.94 -15.85 -0.70
CA TYR A 354 0.76 -15.25 -0.05
C TYR A 354 1.11 -13.89 0.57
N LEU A 355 0.22 -12.92 0.36
CA LEU A 355 0.34 -11.57 0.91
C LEU A 355 -0.65 -11.41 2.07
N GLY A 356 -0.14 -11.52 3.30
CA GLY A 356 -0.90 -11.11 4.48
C GLY A 356 -1.08 -9.59 4.51
N GLY A 357 -2.11 -9.10 5.21
CA GLY A 357 -2.42 -7.68 5.21
C GLY A 357 -3.14 -7.20 6.46
N LEU A 358 -3.10 -5.88 6.63
CA LEU A 358 -4.08 -5.13 7.42
C LEU A 358 -4.91 -4.31 6.43
N ALA A 359 -6.15 -4.73 6.19
CA ALA A 359 -7.09 -3.98 5.36
C ALA A 359 -8.02 -3.14 6.24
N THR A 360 -8.40 -1.94 5.79
CA THR A 360 -9.33 -1.07 6.53
C THR A 360 -10.50 -0.60 5.69
N TRP A 361 -11.72 -0.77 6.18
CA TRP A 361 -12.95 -0.24 5.58
C TRP A 361 -13.43 1.00 6.33
N ASP A 362 -13.86 2.03 5.61
CA ASP A 362 -14.08 3.40 6.12
C ASP A 362 -15.53 3.89 6.08
N GLY A 363 -16.49 2.99 5.93
CA GLY A 363 -17.91 3.30 5.67
C GLY A 363 -18.31 3.17 4.20
N GLU A 364 -17.35 3.29 3.27
CA GLU A 364 -17.59 3.15 1.84
C GLU A 364 -16.74 2.06 1.17
N ARG A 365 -15.42 2.01 1.41
CA ARG A 365 -14.49 1.19 0.60
C ARG A 365 -13.40 0.52 1.43
N TRP A 366 -12.95 -0.65 0.97
CA TRP A 366 -11.76 -1.31 1.52
C TRP A 366 -10.48 -0.64 1.01
N LYS A 367 -9.59 -0.32 1.93
CA LYS A 367 -8.21 0.10 1.69
C LYS A 367 -7.30 -1.07 1.98
N ALA A 368 -6.83 -1.73 0.93
CA ALA A 368 -5.88 -2.83 0.99
C ALA A 368 -4.45 -2.33 1.31
N PRO A 369 -3.50 -3.20 1.67
CA PRO A 369 -2.12 -2.81 1.93
C PRO A 369 -1.47 -2.09 0.74
N SER A 370 -0.97 -0.87 0.98
CA SER A 370 -1.10 0.22 0.00
C SER A 370 0.02 0.32 -1.05
N LEU A 371 0.78 -0.75 -1.31
CA LEU A 371 1.92 -0.75 -2.25
C LEU A 371 1.88 -1.85 -3.32
N ALA A 372 0.78 -2.60 -3.43
CA ALA A 372 0.64 -3.61 -4.49
C ALA A 372 0.26 -2.97 -5.85
N LEU A 373 1.24 -2.38 -6.55
CA LEU A 373 1.18 -2.14 -8.00
C LEU A 373 1.47 -3.48 -8.71
N GLY A 374 0.42 -4.25 -8.96
CA GLY A 374 0.49 -5.62 -9.50
C GLY A 374 0.08 -5.71 -10.98
N GLY A 375 0.01 -6.94 -11.49
CA GLY A 375 -0.43 -7.19 -12.85
C GLY A 375 -0.46 -8.67 -13.22
N TYR A 376 -0.77 -8.93 -14.49
CA TYR A 376 -1.15 -10.26 -14.97
C TYR A 376 0.06 -11.02 -15.53
N TRP A 377 0.60 -11.91 -14.69
CA TRP A 377 1.42 -13.08 -15.06
C TRP A 377 2.78 -12.85 -15.72
N ASN A 378 3.11 -11.64 -16.18
CA ASN A 378 4.32 -11.35 -16.95
C ASN A 378 5.30 -10.44 -16.21
N ALA A 379 6.60 -10.74 -16.31
CA ALA A 379 7.67 -9.93 -15.70
C ALA A 379 7.91 -8.55 -16.35
N ALA A 380 6.95 -8.03 -17.12
CA ALA A 380 7.00 -6.77 -17.85
C ALA A 380 6.23 -5.63 -17.17
N ASP A 381 5.50 -5.90 -16.08
CA ASP A 381 4.79 -4.90 -15.30
C ASP A 381 5.79 -3.95 -14.61
N ALA A 382 5.70 -2.65 -14.88
CA ALA A 382 6.58 -1.63 -14.31
C ALA A 382 5.83 -0.32 -14.08
N VAL A 383 6.31 0.52 -13.17
CA VAL A 383 6.09 1.98 -13.28
C VAL A 383 7.11 2.51 -14.28
N ASN A 384 6.63 3.05 -15.39
CA ASN A 384 7.49 3.59 -16.44
C ASN A 384 7.78 5.09 -16.20
N THR A 385 6.82 5.82 -15.64
CA THR A 385 6.88 7.28 -15.48
C THR A 385 6.13 7.74 -14.22
N LEU A 386 6.58 8.85 -13.65
CA LEU A 386 6.05 9.49 -12.44
C LEU A 386 5.80 10.97 -12.72
N ALA A 387 4.72 11.54 -12.18
CA ALA A 387 4.45 12.98 -12.27
C ALA A 387 3.81 13.51 -10.99
N LEU A 388 3.94 14.81 -10.73
CA LEU A 388 3.09 15.52 -9.77
C LEU A 388 1.89 16.15 -10.50
N TRP A 389 0.72 16.09 -9.88
CA TRP A 389 -0.42 16.92 -10.26
C TRP A 389 -0.29 18.32 -9.65
N THR A 390 -1.14 19.25 -10.12
CA THR A 390 -1.14 20.67 -9.74
C THR A 390 -1.49 20.95 -8.28
N ASP A 391 -2.03 19.96 -7.55
CA ASP A 391 -2.27 20.00 -6.10
C ASP A 391 -1.21 19.24 -5.27
N GLY A 392 -0.17 18.72 -5.91
CA GLY A 392 0.94 18.01 -5.27
C GLY A 392 0.74 16.49 -5.11
N SER A 393 -0.40 15.92 -5.52
CA SER A 393 -0.57 14.47 -5.52
C SER A 393 0.38 13.80 -6.52
N LEU A 394 0.98 12.68 -6.14
CA LEU A 394 1.80 11.85 -7.03
C LEU A 394 0.91 11.04 -7.98
N ILE A 395 1.35 10.89 -9.23
CA ILE A 395 0.74 10.03 -10.25
C ILE A 395 1.79 9.04 -10.73
N ALA A 396 1.42 7.77 -10.84
CA ALA A 396 2.24 6.71 -11.41
C ALA A 396 1.63 6.21 -12.73
N GLY A 397 2.43 6.25 -13.80
CA GLY A 397 2.11 5.70 -15.11
C GLY A 397 3.00 4.50 -15.43
N GLY A 398 2.42 3.43 -15.98
CA GLY A 398 3.16 2.18 -16.18
C GLY A 398 2.42 1.13 -17.00
N SER A 399 2.93 -0.09 -16.98
CA SER A 399 2.33 -1.30 -17.58
C SER A 399 1.59 -2.19 -16.57
N PHE A 400 1.49 -1.76 -15.30
CA PHE A 400 0.75 -2.47 -14.25
C PHE A 400 -0.75 -2.57 -14.56
N ALA A 401 -1.40 -3.63 -14.05
CA ALA A 401 -2.82 -3.91 -14.31
C ALA A 401 -3.68 -4.03 -13.05
N LEU A 402 -3.07 -4.00 -11.87
CA LEU A 402 -3.72 -4.07 -10.56
C LEU A 402 -3.14 -3.00 -9.62
N VAL A 403 -4.00 -2.38 -8.81
CA VAL A 403 -3.59 -1.43 -7.76
C VAL A 403 -4.36 -1.78 -6.49
N GLY A 404 -3.66 -2.26 -5.44
CA GLY A 404 -4.30 -2.70 -4.20
C GLY A 404 -5.22 -3.93 -4.34
N GLY A 405 -5.18 -4.62 -5.49
CA GLY A 405 -6.08 -5.72 -5.88
C GLY A 405 -7.18 -5.31 -6.86
N ASP A 406 -7.50 -4.02 -6.95
CA ASP A 406 -8.46 -3.46 -7.90
C ASP A 406 -7.91 -3.46 -9.35
N SER A 407 -8.77 -3.69 -10.35
CA SER A 407 -8.36 -3.66 -11.77
C SER A 407 -8.24 -2.23 -12.30
N ILE A 408 -7.16 -1.57 -11.87
CA ILE A 408 -6.75 -0.22 -12.25
C ILE A 408 -5.52 -0.35 -13.13
N LYS A 409 -5.72 -0.16 -14.44
CA LYS A 409 -4.72 -0.39 -15.48
C LYS A 409 -3.91 0.87 -15.76
N ALA A 410 -2.60 0.72 -15.87
CA ALA A 410 -1.61 1.66 -16.41
C ALA A 410 -1.46 3.05 -15.78
N LEU A 411 -2.44 3.54 -15.00
CA LEU A 411 -2.43 4.88 -14.41
C LEU A 411 -3.16 4.91 -13.05
N CYS A 412 -2.50 5.44 -12.01
CA CYS A 412 -3.11 5.65 -10.70
C CYS A 412 -2.50 6.84 -9.95
N ARG A 413 -3.20 7.33 -8.93
CA ARG A 413 -2.92 8.59 -8.22
C ARG A 413 -2.80 8.36 -6.72
N TRP A 414 -1.68 8.75 -6.11
CA TRP A 414 -1.47 8.69 -4.66
C TRP A 414 -1.89 10.00 -4.00
N THR A 415 -2.77 9.90 -2.99
CA THR A 415 -3.36 11.07 -2.30
C THR A 415 -2.90 11.25 -0.86
N GLY A 416 -1.94 10.44 -0.39
CA GLY A 416 -1.47 10.41 1.00
C GLY A 416 -2.13 9.30 1.84
N ASP A 417 -3.42 9.02 1.60
CA ASP A 417 -4.19 7.97 2.29
C ASP A 417 -4.35 6.68 1.46
N GLY A 418 -3.79 6.63 0.25
CA GLY A 418 -3.84 5.48 -0.64
C GLY A 418 -3.63 5.82 -2.13
N TRP A 419 -3.50 4.79 -2.95
CA TRP A 419 -3.64 4.90 -4.41
C TRP A 419 -5.12 4.89 -4.79
N GLN A 420 -5.48 5.71 -5.78
CA GLN A 420 -6.82 5.88 -6.31
C GLN A 420 -6.78 5.74 -7.84
N ASP A 421 -7.91 5.34 -8.44
CA ASP A 421 -8.04 5.41 -9.90
C ASP A 421 -8.28 6.85 -10.38
N MET A 422 -8.08 7.07 -11.68
CA MET A 422 -8.31 8.36 -12.33
C MET A 422 -9.49 8.27 -13.31
N GLY A 423 -10.60 7.65 -12.92
CA GLY A 423 -11.77 7.42 -13.78
C GLY A 423 -11.63 6.23 -14.74
N ARG A 424 -10.60 5.40 -14.56
CA ARG A 424 -10.32 4.17 -15.34
C ARG A 424 -10.35 4.38 -16.88
N PRO A 425 -9.55 5.30 -17.46
CA PRO A 425 -9.59 5.64 -18.89
C PRO A 425 -9.28 4.47 -19.85
N PHE A 426 -8.67 3.39 -19.35
CA PHE A 426 -8.29 2.19 -20.12
C PHE A 426 -9.13 0.95 -19.79
N LYS A 427 -10.33 1.13 -19.19
CA LYS A 427 -11.15 0.05 -18.60
C LYS A 427 -11.37 -1.15 -19.54
N ASP A 428 -11.67 -0.90 -20.81
CA ASP A 428 -12.06 -1.92 -21.80
C ASP A 428 -10.87 -2.56 -22.54
N LEU A 429 -9.64 -2.04 -22.35
CA LEU A 429 -8.44 -2.57 -23.02
C LEU A 429 -7.91 -3.83 -22.31
N SER A 430 -7.46 -4.83 -23.08
CA SER A 430 -6.84 -6.04 -22.54
C SER A 430 -5.45 -5.78 -21.93
N TYR A 431 -4.72 -4.84 -22.52
CA TYR A 431 -3.43 -4.33 -22.05
C TYR A 431 -3.33 -2.84 -22.38
N ALA A 432 -2.68 -2.07 -21.51
CA ALA A 432 -2.33 -0.68 -21.74
C ALA A 432 -1.01 -0.41 -21.01
N ALA A 433 -0.21 0.51 -21.55
CA ALA A 433 0.98 1.02 -20.87
C ALA A 433 1.08 2.53 -21.03
N VAL A 434 1.18 3.27 -19.92
CA VAL A 434 1.62 4.67 -19.94
C VAL A 434 3.15 4.67 -19.88
N ASN A 435 3.79 5.39 -20.80
CA ASN A 435 5.25 5.50 -20.91
C ASN A 435 5.74 6.90 -20.54
N ALA A 436 4.98 7.94 -20.88
CA ALA A 436 5.29 9.33 -20.60
C ALA A 436 4.08 10.08 -20.04
N MET A 437 4.35 11.06 -19.16
CA MET A 437 3.37 11.98 -18.62
C MET A 437 3.96 13.39 -18.61
N GLN A 438 3.17 14.40 -18.98
CA GLN A 438 3.62 15.79 -19.03
C GLN A 438 2.50 16.75 -18.63
N ILE A 439 2.82 17.75 -17.82
CA ILE A 439 1.91 18.87 -17.54
C ILE A 439 2.09 19.93 -18.62
N TYR A 440 1.02 20.28 -19.33
CA TYR A 440 1.01 21.34 -20.34
C TYR A 440 -0.30 22.13 -20.27
N ASN A 441 -0.21 23.47 -20.29
CA ASN A 441 -1.36 24.39 -20.15
C ASN A 441 -2.31 24.06 -18.97
N GLY A 442 -1.76 23.59 -17.85
CA GLY A 442 -2.52 23.22 -16.64
C GLY A 442 -3.23 21.86 -16.69
N LYS A 443 -3.01 21.07 -17.75
CA LYS A 443 -3.60 19.74 -17.97
C LYS A 443 -2.54 18.65 -17.94
N LEU A 444 -2.93 17.44 -17.57
CA LEU A 444 -2.07 16.26 -17.62
C LEU A 444 -2.23 15.60 -19.00
N TYR A 445 -1.15 15.46 -19.73
CA TYR A 445 -1.08 14.62 -20.92
C TYR A 445 -0.44 13.29 -20.54
N VAL A 446 -1.06 12.18 -20.93
CA VAL A 446 -0.53 10.82 -20.77
C VAL A 446 -0.35 10.20 -22.14
N ALA A 447 0.77 9.51 -22.36
CA ALA A 447 1.05 8.87 -23.62
C ALA A 447 1.81 7.55 -23.43
N GLY A 448 1.67 6.64 -24.39
CA GLY A 448 2.19 5.29 -24.24
C GLY A 448 1.75 4.34 -25.36
N TYR A 449 1.36 3.12 -24.97
CA TYR A 449 0.74 2.12 -25.83
C TYR A 449 -0.68 1.83 -25.33
N PHE A 450 -1.68 2.29 -26.09
CA PHE A 450 -3.10 2.03 -25.87
C PHE A 450 -3.90 2.39 -27.13
N ASP A 451 -4.91 1.61 -27.49
CA ASP A 451 -5.69 1.83 -28.72
C ASP A 451 -6.76 2.94 -28.60
N ASP A 452 -7.12 3.31 -27.37
CA ASP A 452 -8.14 4.33 -27.05
C ASP A 452 -7.91 4.94 -25.66
N ILE A 453 -8.50 6.11 -25.42
CA ILE A 453 -8.65 6.71 -24.10
C ILE A 453 -10.11 7.15 -23.86
N ASP A 454 -10.75 6.55 -22.86
CA ASP A 454 -12.13 6.77 -22.38
C ASP A 454 -13.22 6.89 -23.49
N GLY A 455 -13.13 6.07 -24.53
CA GLY A 455 -14.11 5.99 -25.62
C GLY A 455 -14.00 7.09 -26.68
N THR A 456 -12.88 7.82 -26.73
CA THR A 456 -12.72 8.99 -27.62
C THR A 456 -12.20 8.67 -29.03
N GLY A 457 -11.71 7.44 -29.25
CA GLY A 457 -11.11 7.02 -30.52
C GLY A 457 -9.68 7.56 -30.72
N SER A 458 -8.96 7.82 -29.63
CA SER A 458 -7.63 8.46 -29.65
C SER A 458 -6.56 7.50 -29.15
N ALA A 459 -5.72 7.03 -30.06
CA ALA A 459 -4.69 6.04 -29.77
C ALA A 459 -3.40 6.69 -29.24
N ASN A 460 -2.78 6.02 -28.27
CA ASN A 460 -1.45 6.27 -27.71
C ASN A 460 -1.23 7.62 -26.98
N ILE A 461 -2.16 8.57 -27.03
CA ILE A 461 -2.10 9.84 -26.28
C ILE A 461 -3.49 10.34 -25.85
N GLY A 462 -3.55 10.95 -24.67
CA GLY A 462 -4.75 11.62 -24.17
C GLY A 462 -4.46 12.66 -23.10
N MET A 463 -5.50 13.39 -22.70
CA MET A 463 -5.42 14.58 -21.85
C MET A 463 -6.48 14.53 -20.75
N TRP A 464 -6.10 14.86 -19.51
CA TRP A 464 -6.99 15.07 -18.37
C TRP A 464 -6.95 16.54 -17.93
N ASP A 465 -8.11 17.16 -17.78
CA ASP A 465 -8.24 18.57 -17.35
C ASP A 465 -8.40 18.75 -15.83
N GLY A 466 -8.29 17.67 -15.06
CA GLY A 466 -8.59 17.63 -13.63
C GLY A 466 -10.00 17.12 -13.30
N SER A 467 -10.83 16.84 -14.30
CA SER A 467 -12.17 16.24 -14.13
C SER A 467 -12.47 15.16 -15.17
N THR A 468 -12.22 15.39 -16.45
CA THR A 468 -12.56 14.49 -17.55
C THR A 468 -11.37 14.19 -18.47
N TRP A 469 -11.39 13.03 -19.12
CA TRP A 469 -10.45 12.66 -20.18
C TRP A 469 -10.90 13.17 -21.55
N SER A 470 -9.95 13.43 -22.45
CA SER A 470 -10.21 13.69 -23.86
C SER A 470 -9.02 13.26 -24.73
N GLY A 471 -9.30 12.78 -25.93
CA GLY A 471 -8.29 12.43 -26.94
C GLY A 471 -7.75 13.63 -27.74
N LEU A 472 -6.57 13.47 -28.35
CA LEU A 472 -5.95 14.46 -29.24
C LEU A 472 -6.21 14.08 -30.70
N GLN A 473 -7.47 14.25 -31.14
CA GLN A 473 -7.96 13.74 -32.43
C GLN A 473 -7.78 12.21 -32.48
N THR A 474 -7.37 11.59 -33.60
CA THR A 474 -7.14 10.13 -33.64
C THR A 474 -5.81 9.67 -33.02
N GLY A 475 -4.99 10.59 -32.48
CA GLY A 475 -3.71 10.26 -31.85
C GLY A 475 -2.62 9.84 -32.85
N THR A 476 -1.82 8.83 -32.50
CA THR A 476 -0.68 8.34 -33.31
C THR A 476 -0.84 6.86 -33.67
N SER A 477 -0.23 6.44 -34.79
CA SER A 477 -0.38 5.06 -35.31
C SER A 477 0.32 3.96 -34.50
N SER A 478 1.13 4.34 -33.50
CA SER A 478 1.95 3.43 -32.69
C SER A 478 2.50 4.17 -31.45
N THR A 479 3.15 3.41 -30.57
CA THR A 479 3.61 3.78 -29.23
C THR A 479 4.35 5.11 -29.17
N ILE A 480 3.93 5.96 -28.24
CA ILE A 480 4.68 7.12 -27.75
C ILE A 480 5.52 6.68 -26.54
N TYR A 481 6.74 7.18 -26.45
CA TYR A 481 7.64 6.94 -25.33
C TYR A 481 8.06 8.23 -24.60
N ALA A 482 8.01 9.37 -25.28
CA ALA A 482 8.45 10.67 -24.76
C ALA A 482 7.38 11.75 -24.93
N LEU A 483 7.27 12.62 -23.93
CA LEU A 483 6.55 13.90 -23.98
C LEU A 483 7.50 14.98 -23.43
N GLY A 484 7.45 16.18 -23.99
CA GLY A 484 8.22 17.33 -23.49
C GLY A 484 7.53 18.65 -23.82
N VAL A 485 7.90 19.73 -23.13
CA VAL A 485 7.38 21.09 -23.44
C VAL A 485 8.53 22.02 -23.78
N HIS A 486 8.44 22.65 -24.94
CA HIS A 486 9.39 23.66 -25.42
C HIS A 486 8.64 24.69 -26.26
N ASN A 487 9.02 25.97 -26.18
CA ASN A 487 8.39 27.10 -26.91
C ASN A 487 6.83 27.10 -26.91
N ASN A 488 6.23 26.75 -25.76
CA ASN A 488 4.78 26.63 -25.56
C ASN A 488 4.08 25.61 -26.50
N GLN A 489 4.77 24.57 -26.94
CA GLN A 489 4.19 23.39 -27.57
C GLN A 489 4.50 22.12 -26.76
N LEU A 490 3.58 21.16 -26.78
CA LEU A 490 3.81 19.80 -26.28
C LEU A 490 4.43 18.96 -27.41
N PHE A 491 5.70 18.60 -27.29
CA PHE A 491 6.39 17.69 -28.18
C PHE A 491 6.08 16.23 -27.81
N VAL A 492 5.96 15.40 -28.83
CA VAL A 492 5.52 14.00 -28.75
C VAL A 492 6.47 13.12 -29.54
N GLY A 493 7.02 12.09 -28.89
CA GLY A 493 8.15 11.31 -29.39
C GLY A 493 7.94 9.81 -29.21
N GLY A 494 8.19 9.02 -30.23
CA GLY A 494 7.97 7.58 -30.15
C GLY A 494 8.42 6.79 -31.38
N ASN A 495 7.73 5.68 -31.65
CA ASN A 495 7.95 4.82 -32.81
C ASN A 495 6.69 4.75 -33.68
N PHE A 496 6.22 5.93 -34.13
CA PHE A 496 5.03 6.09 -34.96
C PHE A 496 5.38 6.61 -36.36
N TRP A 497 4.47 6.35 -37.31
CA TRP A 497 4.60 6.74 -38.73
C TRP A 497 3.44 7.62 -39.22
N GLN A 498 2.40 7.80 -38.41
CA GLN A 498 1.32 8.75 -38.65
C GLN A 498 0.87 9.44 -37.35
N VAL A 499 0.40 10.69 -37.51
CA VAL A 499 -0.21 11.53 -36.47
C VAL A 499 -1.48 12.14 -37.06
N ASN A 500 -2.62 11.97 -36.39
CA ASN A 500 -3.96 12.32 -36.92
C ASN A 500 -4.18 11.81 -38.38
N GLY A 501 -3.69 10.62 -38.69
CA GLY A 501 -3.72 10.02 -40.03
C GLY A 501 -2.79 10.64 -41.09
N GLN A 502 -2.14 11.77 -40.82
CA GLN A 502 -1.11 12.34 -41.69
C GLN A 502 0.22 11.58 -41.51
N THR A 503 0.99 11.39 -42.58
CA THR A 503 2.31 10.73 -42.50
C THR A 503 3.30 11.61 -41.74
N GLN A 504 3.80 11.12 -40.62
CA GLN A 504 4.77 11.80 -39.76
C GLN A 504 5.52 10.76 -38.94
N TYR A 505 6.85 10.75 -39.04
CA TYR A 505 7.68 9.76 -38.36
C TYR A 505 8.25 10.31 -37.05
N ASN A 506 8.15 9.50 -35.99
CA ASN A 506 8.79 9.58 -34.67
C ASN A 506 8.59 10.85 -33.81
N ILE A 507 8.41 12.04 -34.41
CA ILE A 507 8.32 13.34 -33.74
C ILE A 507 7.15 14.14 -34.31
N ALA A 508 6.36 14.76 -33.43
CA ALA A 508 5.37 15.79 -33.75
C ALA A 508 5.22 16.75 -32.54
N SER A 509 4.46 17.84 -32.70
CA SER A 509 4.09 18.69 -31.56
C SER A 509 2.61 19.10 -31.59
N TRP A 510 2.10 19.53 -30.44
CA TRP A 510 0.70 19.91 -30.22
C TRP A 510 0.63 21.27 -29.55
N ASP A 511 -0.14 22.21 -30.11
CA ASP A 511 -0.25 23.60 -29.62
C ASP A 511 -1.40 23.85 -28.61
N GLY A 512 -2.13 22.79 -28.27
CA GLY A 512 -3.37 22.85 -27.50
C GLY A 512 -4.63 22.56 -28.32
N ASN A 513 -4.61 22.78 -29.64
CA ASN A 513 -5.76 22.64 -30.54
C ASN A 513 -5.50 21.77 -31.77
N GLN A 514 -4.26 21.73 -32.27
CA GLN A 514 -3.88 20.98 -33.48
C GLN A 514 -2.46 20.41 -33.39
N TRP A 515 -2.21 19.39 -34.21
CA TRP A 515 -0.88 18.82 -34.45
C TRP A 515 -0.09 19.66 -35.45
N HIS A 516 1.19 19.87 -35.16
CA HIS A 516 2.19 20.43 -36.06
C HIS A 516 3.15 19.32 -36.51
N LEU A 517 3.44 19.32 -37.81
CA LEU A 517 4.30 18.34 -38.47
C LEU A 517 5.67 18.95 -38.75
N PHE A 518 6.68 18.09 -38.86
CA PHE A 518 8.08 18.49 -39.07
C PHE A 518 8.56 17.99 -40.43
N ASP A 519 9.17 18.87 -41.21
CA ASP A 519 9.93 18.49 -42.41
C ASP A 519 11.21 17.78 -41.98
N ASN A 520 11.41 16.55 -42.48
CA ASN A 520 12.62 15.72 -42.28
C ASN A 520 13.20 15.68 -40.84
N PRO A 521 12.42 15.32 -39.80
CA PRO A 521 12.96 15.14 -38.45
C PRO A 521 13.93 13.95 -38.38
N PRO A 522 14.76 13.88 -37.31
CA PRO A 522 15.59 12.72 -37.00
C PRO A 522 14.84 11.39 -37.06
N SER A 523 15.47 10.37 -37.66
CA SER A 523 14.84 9.06 -37.91
C SER A 523 15.29 8.01 -36.90
N GLY A 524 14.30 7.43 -36.21
CA GLY A 524 14.50 6.42 -35.17
C GLY A 524 13.60 6.69 -33.96
N THR A 525 13.44 5.70 -33.07
CA THR A 525 12.54 5.84 -31.92
C THR A 525 13.06 6.87 -30.94
N VAL A 526 12.26 7.89 -30.65
CA VAL A 526 12.55 8.86 -29.58
C VAL A 526 12.13 8.28 -28.22
N TYR A 527 12.98 8.45 -27.21
CA TYR A 527 12.76 8.02 -25.83
C TYR A 527 12.73 9.17 -24.83
N ASP A 528 13.32 10.34 -25.12
CA ASP A 528 13.27 11.49 -24.22
C ASP A 528 13.38 12.85 -24.93
N PHE A 529 12.94 13.91 -24.24
CA PHE A 529 13.02 15.32 -24.64
C PHE A 529 13.51 16.18 -23.48
N LEU A 530 14.51 17.04 -23.73
CA LEU A 530 14.93 18.06 -22.76
C LEU A 530 14.94 19.45 -23.40
N SER A 531 14.24 20.41 -22.81
CA SER A 531 14.34 21.82 -23.18
C SER A 531 15.43 22.53 -22.37
N ASP A 532 16.21 23.39 -23.02
CA ASP A 532 16.72 24.61 -22.38
C ASP A 532 16.00 25.85 -22.93
N ASP A 533 16.47 27.06 -22.60
CA ASP A 533 15.85 28.33 -23.03
C ASP A 533 15.93 28.57 -24.56
N THR A 534 16.74 27.78 -25.28
CA THR A 534 17.09 28.00 -26.69
C THR A 534 16.96 26.77 -27.58
N LEU A 535 17.13 25.57 -27.01
CA LEU A 535 17.17 24.32 -27.74
C LEU A 535 16.24 23.26 -27.13
N LEU A 536 15.62 22.47 -27.98
CA LEU A 536 15.03 21.18 -27.62
C LEU A 536 16.01 20.07 -28.01
N TYR A 537 16.61 19.40 -27.03
CA TYR A 537 17.36 18.16 -27.22
C TYR A 537 16.39 16.98 -27.28
N VAL A 538 16.70 16.02 -28.14
CA VAL A 538 15.93 14.79 -28.33
C VAL A 538 16.85 13.61 -28.12
N GLY A 539 16.46 12.65 -27.29
CA GLY A 539 17.19 11.40 -27.03
C GLY A 539 16.42 10.20 -27.58
N GLY A 540 17.13 9.22 -28.16
CA GLY A 540 16.47 8.04 -28.73
C GLY A 540 17.42 6.99 -29.31
N ALA A 541 16.87 6.06 -30.08
CA ALA A 541 17.59 5.13 -30.96
C ALA A 541 17.64 5.71 -32.39
N MET A 542 18.22 6.90 -32.53
CA MET A 542 18.22 7.67 -33.78
C MET A 542 19.41 7.33 -34.68
N THR A 543 19.18 7.45 -35.99
CA THR A 543 20.12 7.19 -37.07
C THR A 543 20.27 8.40 -38.00
N ALA A 544 21.38 8.45 -38.74
CA ALA A 544 21.90 9.68 -39.34
C ALA A 544 20.98 10.40 -40.35
N TYR A 545 21.05 11.73 -40.33
CA TYR A 545 20.44 12.66 -41.29
C TYR A 545 21.18 12.65 -42.65
N GLU A 546 20.57 13.24 -43.69
CA GLU A 546 21.11 13.23 -45.06
C GLU A 546 22.55 13.77 -45.17
N ASN A 547 23.44 12.93 -45.71
CA ASN A 547 24.80 13.26 -46.16
C ASN A 547 25.77 13.90 -45.15
N ASN A 548 25.37 14.14 -43.89
CA ASN A 548 26.27 14.45 -42.79
C ASN A 548 26.47 13.21 -41.91
N SER A 549 27.71 12.92 -41.54
CA SER A 549 28.06 11.66 -40.88
C SER A 549 27.65 11.68 -39.40
N ALA A 550 26.82 10.71 -39.02
CA ALA A 550 26.61 10.27 -37.63
C ALA A 550 25.91 11.26 -36.67
N LEU A 551 24.65 11.61 -36.95
CA LEU A 551 23.70 11.83 -35.85
C LEU A 551 23.30 10.45 -35.30
N TYR A 552 23.80 10.10 -34.12
CA TYR A 552 23.43 8.88 -33.41
C TYR A 552 22.97 9.19 -31.98
N GLY A 553 21.81 8.66 -31.63
CA GLY A 553 21.22 8.74 -30.28
C GLY A 553 20.68 10.11 -29.84
N ILE A 554 21.22 11.23 -30.33
CA ILE A 554 20.82 12.59 -29.95
C ILE A 554 20.83 13.58 -31.13
N ALA A 555 19.92 14.55 -31.09
CA ALA A 555 19.88 15.75 -31.92
C ALA A 555 19.34 16.94 -31.11
N ALA A 556 19.50 18.17 -31.61
CA ALA A 556 18.89 19.38 -31.04
C ALA A 556 18.10 20.19 -32.09
N TRP A 557 17.10 20.96 -31.66
CA TRP A 557 16.26 21.83 -32.50
C TRP A 557 16.28 23.28 -32.01
N ASP A 558 16.44 24.25 -32.92
CA ASP A 558 16.63 25.69 -32.64
C ASP A 558 15.36 26.56 -32.81
N GLY A 559 14.22 25.96 -33.13
CA GLY A 559 13.00 26.66 -33.57
C GLY A 559 12.70 26.54 -35.07
N ALA A 560 13.68 26.10 -35.89
CA ALA A 560 13.55 25.98 -37.34
C ALA A 560 14.32 24.79 -37.95
N HIS A 561 15.46 24.38 -37.38
CA HIS A 561 16.39 23.40 -37.94
C HIS A 561 16.80 22.36 -36.90
N TRP A 562 17.19 21.18 -37.39
CA TRP A 562 17.82 20.12 -36.61
C TRP A 562 19.35 20.20 -36.72
N GLN A 563 20.06 20.05 -35.60
CA GLN A 563 21.52 20.14 -35.51
C GLN A 563 22.15 19.02 -34.67
N ASP A 564 23.46 18.84 -34.85
CA ASP A 564 24.30 17.89 -34.11
C ASP A 564 24.55 18.30 -32.65
N VAL A 565 24.85 17.31 -31.81
CA VAL A 565 25.31 17.47 -30.42
C VAL A 565 26.60 16.67 -30.23
N GLY A 566 27.70 17.20 -30.77
CA GLY A 566 29.06 16.71 -30.52
C GLY A 566 29.40 15.35 -31.16
N GLY A 567 28.77 15.00 -32.28
CA GLY A 567 28.92 13.71 -32.95
C GLY A 567 28.12 12.56 -32.30
N GLY A 568 27.16 12.87 -31.42
CA GLY A 568 26.25 11.89 -30.81
C GLY A 568 26.93 10.81 -29.97
N VAL A 569 26.35 9.61 -29.95
CA VAL A 569 26.84 8.44 -29.18
C VAL A 569 27.12 7.23 -30.08
N GLY A 570 28.08 6.38 -29.68
CA GLY A 570 28.54 5.22 -30.45
C GLY A 570 28.53 3.91 -29.65
N GLY A 571 28.37 2.78 -30.34
CA GLY A 571 28.29 1.45 -29.74
C GLY A 571 28.23 0.31 -30.77
N VAL A 572 28.44 -0.93 -30.30
CA VAL A 572 28.40 -2.15 -31.13
C VAL A 572 26.96 -2.57 -31.49
N TYR A 573 26.02 -2.25 -30.60
CA TYR A 573 24.58 -2.34 -30.83
C TYR A 573 24.01 -0.93 -30.94
N GLN A 574 22.86 -0.75 -31.61
CA GLN A 574 22.31 0.57 -31.98
C GLN A 574 22.38 1.57 -30.80
N PRO A 575 23.29 2.56 -30.84
CA PRO A 575 23.57 3.40 -29.69
C PRO A 575 22.34 4.26 -29.39
N THR A 576 21.85 4.11 -28.17
CA THR A 576 20.53 4.59 -27.77
C THR A 576 20.68 5.48 -26.55
N ILE A 577 20.07 6.66 -26.59
CA ILE A 577 19.83 7.46 -25.37
C ILE A 577 18.39 7.21 -24.91
N ARG A 578 18.24 7.00 -23.61
CA ARG A 578 16.96 6.75 -22.92
C ARG A 578 16.52 7.92 -22.06
N ALA A 579 17.48 8.67 -21.52
CA ALA A 579 17.24 9.75 -20.58
C ALA A 579 18.22 10.89 -20.79
N LEU A 580 17.71 12.12 -20.71
CA LEU A 580 18.40 13.39 -20.78
C LEU A 580 18.05 14.19 -19.52
N VAL A 581 19.03 14.82 -18.87
CA VAL A 581 18.76 15.74 -17.76
C VAL A 581 19.72 16.91 -17.74
N ARG A 582 19.27 18.07 -17.24
CA ARG A 582 20.13 19.23 -17.00
C ARG A 582 20.70 19.16 -15.58
N GLY A 583 22.02 19.02 -15.46
CA GLY A 583 22.73 19.27 -14.21
C GLY A 583 23.25 20.71 -14.14
N ALA A 584 23.82 21.09 -12.99
CA ALA A 584 24.34 22.44 -12.77
C ALA A 584 25.45 22.87 -13.75
N ASP A 585 26.19 21.93 -14.34
CA ASP A 585 27.34 22.17 -15.20
C ASP A 585 27.16 21.73 -16.68
N GLY A 586 26.03 21.10 -17.04
CA GLY A 586 25.82 20.64 -18.42
C GLY A 586 24.56 19.80 -18.65
N LEU A 587 24.47 19.29 -19.87
CA LEU A 587 23.51 18.25 -20.28
C LEU A 587 24.10 16.89 -19.94
N TYR A 588 23.36 16.02 -19.27
CA TYR A 588 23.71 14.62 -19.08
C TYR A 588 22.82 13.74 -19.96
N ALA A 589 23.43 12.75 -20.62
CA ALA A 589 22.74 11.79 -21.48
C ALA A 589 23.13 10.37 -21.07
N ALA A 590 22.14 9.48 -20.95
CA ALA A 590 22.36 8.08 -20.58
C ALA A 590 21.45 7.12 -21.36
N GLY A 591 21.87 5.86 -21.45
CA GLY A 591 21.17 4.85 -22.25
C GLY A 591 22.00 3.57 -22.44
N LEU A 592 22.15 3.15 -23.69
CA LEU A 592 22.98 2.02 -24.12
C LEU A 592 24.00 2.51 -25.18
N PHE A 593 25.23 2.78 -24.76
CA PHE A 593 26.34 3.21 -25.62
C PHE A 593 27.71 3.02 -24.95
N THR A 594 28.79 3.02 -25.72
CA THR A 594 30.18 2.88 -25.23
C THR A 594 31.04 4.12 -25.47
N THR A 595 30.61 5.04 -26.33
CA THR A 595 31.29 6.32 -26.61
C THR A 595 30.30 7.47 -26.74
N ALA A 596 30.74 8.68 -26.45
CA ALA A 596 30.06 9.94 -26.73
C ALA A 596 31.02 10.87 -27.47
N GLY A 597 30.69 11.25 -28.71
CA GLY A 597 31.65 11.81 -29.66
C GLY A 597 32.88 10.92 -29.82
N SER A 598 34.06 11.44 -29.47
CA SER A 598 35.34 10.71 -29.45
C SER A 598 35.75 10.17 -28.07
N VAL A 599 34.92 10.34 -27.04
CA VAL A 599 35.22 9.96 -25.66
C VAL A 599 34.65 8.58 -25.34
N ASN A 600 35.46 7.71 -24.72
CA ASN A 600 34.98 6.46 -24.13
C ASN A 600 34.11 6.81 -22.91
N ALA A 601 32.83 6.48 -22.95
CA ALA A 601 31.86 6.81 -21.93
C ALA A 601 30.81 5.70 -21.88
N LEU A 602 30.81 4.90 -20.83
CA LEU A 602 29.99 3.68 -20.75
C LEU A 602 28.59 4.00 -20.21
N ASN A 603 27.61 3.99 -21.12
CA ASN A 603 26.17 4.16 -20.89
C ASN A 603 25.72 5.51 -20.28
N ILE A 604 26.65 6.41 -19.93
CA ILE A 604 26.37 7.78 -19.47
C ILE A 604 27.51 8.74 -19.81
N ALA A 605 27.17 9.96 -20.23
CA ALA A 605 28.10 11.04 -20.56
C ALA A 605 27.51 12.43 -20.25
N ARG A 606 28.36 13.44 -20.08
CA ARG A 606 27.98 14.86 -19.97
C ARG A 606 28.47 15.66 -21.17
N TRP A 607 27.62 16.51 -21.72
CA TRP A 607 27.94 17.56 -22.69
C TRP A 607 28.06 18.92 -22.00
N ASP A 608 29.22 19.58 -22.14
CA ASP A 608 29.49 20.89 -21.52
C ASP A 608 29.12 22.11 -22.41
N GLY A 609 28.61 21.85 -23.61
CA GLY A 609 28.37 22.87 -24.65
C GLY A 609 29.42 22.91 -25.76
N GLN A 610 30.55 22.21 -25.60
CA GLN A 610 31.66 22.14 -26.57
C GLN A 610 32.19 20.72 -26.79
N GLN A 611 32.19 19.87 -25.77
CA GLN A 611 32.67 18.49 -25.82
C GLN A 611 31.89 17.56 -24.87
N TRP A 612 32.00 16.26 -25.12
CA TRP A 612 31.53 15.21 -24.22
C TRP A 612 32.57 14.88 -23.15
N HIS A 613 32.12 14.47 -21.97
CA HIS A 613 32.91 14.00 -20.83
C HIS A 613 32.32 12.70 -20.27
N ALA A 614 33.18 11.78 -19.83
CA ALA A 614 32.77 10.56 -19.12
C ALA A 614 32.53 10.84 -17.62
N LEU A 615 31.68 10.03 -16.98
CA LEU A 615 31.46 10.03 -15.53
C LEU A 615 32.14 8.79 -14.93
N GLY A 616 33.43 8.91 -14.61
CA GLY A 616 34.26 7.77 -14.20
C GLY A 616 34.48 6.78 -15.33
N GLU A 617 34.53 5.49 -15.01
CA GLU A 617 34.49 4.39 -15.98
C GLU A 617 33.05 4.10 -16.45
N GLY A 618 32.04 4.60 -15.73
CA GLY A 618 30.62 4.56 -16.10
C GLY A 618 29.84 3.37 -15.54
N LEU A 619 28.75 3.00 -16.22
CA LEU A 619 27.72 2.08 -15.71
C LEU A 619 27.65 0.82 -16.58
N ASN A 620 27.71 -0.38 -15.99
CA ASN A 620 27.91 -1.63 -16.75
C ASN A 620 26.67 -2.19 -17.50
N GLY A 621 25.58 -1.42 -17.60
CA GLY A 621 24.34 -1.82 -18.25
C GLY A 621 23.47 -0.62 -18.64
N GLU A 622 22.34 -0.89 -19.30
CA GLU A 622 21.47 0.15 -19.87
C GLU A 622 20.84 1.03 -18.79
N VAL A 623 21.04 2.34 -18.88
CA VAL A 623 20.40 3.34 -18.02
C VAL A 623 19.07 3.74 -18.65
N HIS A 624 17.98 3.70 -17.89
CA HIS A 624 16.64 4.06 -18.39
C HIS A 624 16.13 5.39 -17.85
N GLY A 625 16.60 5.85 -16.69
CA GLY A 625 16.19 7.11 -16.09
C GLY A 625 17.37 7.88 -15.49
N LEU A 626 17.28 9.20 -15.56
CA LEU A 626 18.16 10.14 -14.88
C LEU A 626 17.34 11.12 -14.02
N TYR A 627 17.96 11.67 -12.99
CA TYR A 627 17.44 12.82 -12.25
C TYR A 627 18.59 13.65 -11.68
N ALA A 628 18.47 14.98 -11.70
CA ALA A 628 19.51 15.91 -11.27
C ALA A 628 19.08 16.73 -10.06
N ASN A 629 20.00 16.94 -9.11
CA ASN A 629 19.85 17.81 -7.94
C ASN A 629 21.13 18.64 -7.75
N GLY A 630 21.20 19.80 -8.41
CA GLY A 630 22.42 20.61 -8.49
C GLY A 630 23.53 19.86 -9.22
N ASN A 631 24.58 19.48 -8.48
CA ASN A 631 25.71 18.68 -8.99
C ASN A 631 25.42 17.17 -8.97
N ASP A 632 24.44 16.71 -8.19
CA ASP A 632 24.16 15.27 -8.03
C ASP A 632 23.38 14.75 -9.23
N ILE A 633 23.86 13.67 -9.86
CA ILE A 633 23.12 12.94 -10.90
C ILE A 633 22.78 11.54 -10.40
N TYR A 634 21.49 11.27 -10.25
CA TYR A 634 20.94 9.96 -9.93
C TYR A 634 20.68 9.22 -11.23
N ALA A 635 21.25 8.02 -11.37
CA ALA A 635 21.06 7.14 -12.52
C ALA A 635 20.31 5.88 -12.08
N GLY A 636 19.44 5.37 -12.96
CA GLY A 636 18.65 4.17 -12.72
C GLY A 636 18.43 3.38 -14.00
N GLY A 637 18.52 2.06 -13.93
CA GLY A 637 18.45 1.21 -15.11
C GLY A 637 18.59 -0.27 -14.80
N ASN A 638 19.12 -1.02 -15.76
CA ASN A 638 19.45 -2.44 -15.67
C ASN A 638 20.99 -2.61 -15.67
N PHE A 639 21.63 -2.08 -14.63
CA PHE A 639 23.08 -2.18 -14.38
C PHE A 639 23.35 -2.75 -13.00
N VAL A 640 24.49 -3.43 -12.83
CA VAL A 640 24.92 -4.01 -11.55
C VAL A 640 25.99 -3.15 -10.89
N THR A 641 26.90 -2.54 -11.67
CA THR A 641 28.05 -1.80 -11.18
C THR A 641 28.18 -0.39 -11.76
N ALA A 642 28.79 0.49 -10.97
CA ALA A 642 29.24 1.84 -11.32
C ALA A 642 30.71 1.97 -10.92
N ASP A 643 31.60 2.44 -11.81
CA ASP A 643 33.06 2.42 -11.63
C ASP A 643 33.65 1.04 -11.22
N GLY A 644 32.92 -0.04 -11.54
CA GLY A 644 33.25 -1.41 -11.15
C GLY A 644 32.69 -1.85 -9.78
N ASP A 645 32.31 -0.93 -8.90
CA ASP A 645 31.70 -1.22 -7.61
C ASP A 645 30.20 -1.57 -7.74
N THR A 646 29.72 -2.52 -6.92
CA THR A 646 28.33 -3.01 -6.99
C THR A 646 27.34 -2.05 -6.36
N VAL A 647 26.35 -1.62 -7.16
CA VAL A 647 25.33 -0.62 -6.83
C VAL A 647 23.89 -1.11 -6.97
N TRP A 648 23.64 -2.11 -7.82
CA TRP A 648 22.32 -2.71 -8.12
C TRP A 648 21.24 -1.71 -8.58
N SER A 649 21.22 -1.46 -9.89
CA SER A 649 20.17 -0.76 -10.65
C SER A 649 19.88 0.71 -10.29
N ILE A 650 20.58 1.28 -9.30
CA ILE A 650 20.52 2.70 -8.92
C ILE A 650 21.86 3.20 -8.34
N ALA A 651 22.30 4.39 -8.76
CA ALA A 651 23.53 5.03 -8.27
C ALA A 651 23.42 6.57 -8.29
N ARG A 652 24.27 7.26 -7.50
CA ARG A 652 24.39 8.74 -7.45
C ARG A 652 25.82 9.15 -7.78
N TRP A 653 26.00 9.94 -8.82
CA TRP A 653 27.22 10.71 -9.09
C TRP A 653 27.20 11.98 -8.23
N ASP A 654 28.31 12.32 -7.57
CA ASP A 654 28.44 13.51 -6.71
C ASP A 654 29.15 14.71 -7.38
N GLY A 655 29.39 14.62 -8.68
CA GLY A 655 30.27 15.52 -9.44
C GLY A 655 31.68 14.96 -9.68
N SER A 656 32.08 13.90 -8.96
CA SER A 656 33.44 13.34 -9.00
C SER A 656 33.54 11.80 -8.95
N THR A 657 32.59 11.13 -8.29
CA THR A 657 32.58 9.67 -8.08
C THR A 657 31.15 9.12 -8.02
N TRP A 658 30.99 7.82 -8.32
CA TRP A 658 29.73 7.10 -8.16
C TRP A 658 29.55 6.53 -6.74
N HIS A 659 28.34 6.69 -6.19
CA HIS A 659 27.92 6.19 -4.88
C HIS A 659 26.72 5.26 -5.01
N ARG A 660 26.73 4.15 -4.26
CA ARG A 660 25.57 3.25 -4.10
C ARG A 660 24.48 3.91 -3.23
N LEU A 661 23.20 3.67 -3.55
CA LEU A 661 22.09 4.03 -2.67
C LEU A 661 21.65 2.83 -1.82
N GLY A 662 22.08 2.81 -0.55
CA GLY A 662 21.78 1.71 0.36
C GLY A 662 22.29 0.36 -0.19
N ASN A 663 21.37 -0.57 -0.41
CA ASN A 663 21.64 -1.88 -1.03
C ASN A 663 21.09 -2.00 -2.48
N GLY A 664 20.66 -0.89 -3.11
CA GLY A 664 20.12 -0.87 -4.48
C GLY A 664 18.71 -1.48 -4.62
N MET A 665 18.31 -1.83 -5.85
CA MET A 665 16.96 -2.33 -6.18
C MET A 665 16.98 -3.78 -6.69
N HIS A 666 15.98 -4.59 -6.32
CA HIS A 666 15.97 -6.04 -6.59
C HIS A 666 14.60 -6.58 -7.05
N LEU A 667 14.60 -7.67 -7.83
CA LEU A 667 13.40 -8.45 -8.16
C LEU A 667 13.09 -9.57 -7.14
N GLU A 668 14.09 -10.04 -6.40
CA GLU A 668 13.96 -11.05 -5.33
C GLU A 668 15.01 -10.80 -4.24
N LEU A 669 14.73 -11.22 -2.99
CA LEU A 669 15.68 -11.19 -1.87
C LEU A 669 16.94 -12.06 -2.09
N ASN A 670 16.92 -12.94 -3.09
CA ASN A 670 18.02 -13.85 -3.41
C ASN A 670 19.09 -13.22 -4.34
N TYR A 671 18.94 -11.96 -4.74
CA TYR A 671 19.91 -11.21 -5.58
C TYR A 671 20.21 -11.82 -6.98
N ASN A 672 19.40 -12.78 -7.44
CA ASN A 672 19.65 -13.54 -8.67
C ASN A 672 19.12 -12.90 -9.97
N ALA A 673 18.36 -11.80 -9.88
CA ALA A 673 17.77 -11.12 -11.03
C ALA A 673 17.79 -9.60 -10.85
N THR A 674 18.28 -8.88 -11.86
CA THR A 674 18.43 -7.41 -11.82
C THR A 674 17.08 -6.70 -11.91
N ALA A 675 16.86 -5.74 -11.02
CA ALA A 675 15.80 -4.76 -11.17
C ALA A 675 16.03 -3.87 -12.39
N THR A 676 14.97 -3.19 -12.84
CA THR A 676 15.08 -2.08 -13.78
C THR A 676 14.42 -0.84 -13.19
N VAL A 677 15.21 0.12 -12.71
CA VAL A 677 14.69 1.47 -12.44
C VAL A 677 14.45 2.17 -13.77
N LYS A 678 13.31 2.84 -13.93
CA LYS A 678 12.90 3.52 -15.16
C LYS A 678 12.66 5.02 -15.01
N SER A 679 12.13 5.45 -13.87
CA SER A 679 11.73 6.84 -13.64
C SER A 679 12.09 7.33 -12.25
N PHE A 680 12.22 8.65 -12.16
CA PHE A 680 12.58 9.39 -10.95
C PHE A 680 11.71 10.64 -10.85
N LEU A 681 11.37 11.06 -9.62
CA LEU A 681 10.67 12.31 -9.37
C LEU A 681 11.05 12.87 -8.00
N GLY A 682 11.86 13.93 -7.98
CA GLY A 682 12.20 14.67 -6.77
C GLY A 682 10.99 15.46 -6.24
N THR A 683 10.74 15.38 -4.93
CA THR A 683 9.61 16.04 -4.25
C THR A 683 10.05 16.54 -2.86
N GLU A 684 9.23 17.38 -2.21
CA GLU A 684 9.48 17.85 -0.83
C GLU A 684 9.59 16.74 0.23
N GLU A 685 9.21 15.49 -0.11
CA GLU A 685 9.23 14.31 0.77
C GLU A 685 10.45 13.39 0.53
N GLY A 686 11.15 13.55 -0.59
CA GLY A 686 12.21 12.66 -1.03
C GLY A 686 12.23 12.46 -2.56
N LEU A 687 13.11 11.56 -3.01
CA LEU A 687 13.20 11.13 -4.40
C LEU A 687 12.31 9.90 -4.61
N TRP A 688 11.20 10.05 -5.33
CA TRP A 688 10.40 8.91 -5.78
C TRP A 688 11.07 8.20 -6.94
N ILE A 689 10.98 6.87 -6.95
CA ILE A 689 11.67 5.99 -7.89
C ILE A 689 10.65 4.99 -8.43
N GLY A 690 10.50 4.90 -9.75
CA GLY A 690 9.58 3.99 -10.44
C GLY A 690 10.33 3.00 -11.34
N GLY A 691 9.85 1.76 -11.44
CA GLY A 691 10.48 0.75 -12.29
C GLY A 691 9.84 -0.63 -12.23
N ASN A 692 10.64 -1.65 -12.56
CA ASN A 692 10.37 -3.05 -12.30
C ASN A 692 11.34 -3.56 -11.22
N PHE A 693 10.87 -3.56 -9.98
CA PHE A 693 11.54 -4.09 -8.80
C PHE A 693 10.47 -4.53 -7.80
N SER A 694 10.81 -5.44 -6.90
CA SER A 694 9.97 -5.84 -5.76
C SER A 694 10.54 -5.35 -4.43
N HIS A 695 11.82 -4.97 -4.37
CA HIS A 695 12.49 -4.48 -3.17
C HIS A 695 13.35 -3.24 -3.43
N ALA A 696 13.31 -2.32 -2.47
CA ALA A 696 14.25 -1.21 -2.31
C ALA A 696 15.15 -1.49 -1.10
N GLY A 697 16.40 -1.84 -1.38
CA GLY A 697 17.34 -2.39 -0.41
C GLY A 697 16.82 -3.69 0.21
N VAL A 698 16.58 -3.69 1.52
CA VAL A 698 16.00 -4.84 2.26
C VAL A 698 14.48 -4.75 2.41
N TYR A 699 13.87 -3.62 2.03
CA TYR A 699 12.43 -3.40 2.17
C TYR A 699 11.71 -3.81 0.90
N TYR A 700 10.58 -4.51 1.03
CA TYR A 700 9.69 -4.71 -0.11
C TYR A 700 9.11 -3.36 -0.54
N SER A 701 9.11 -3.11 -1.84
CA SER A 701 8.67 -1.87 -2.49
C SER A 701 8.37 -2.23 -3.95
N ASN A 702 7.12 -2.54 -4.24
CA ASN A 702 6.75 -3.13 -5.53
C ASN A 702 6.54 -2.04 -6.59
N LYS A 703 7.47 -1.97 -7.55
CA LYS A 703 7.51 -1.05 -8.70
C LYS A 703 7.63 0.44 -8.39
N ILE A 704 7.41 0.86 -7.14
CA ILE A 704 7.64 2.22 -6.67
C ILE A 704 8.26 2.24 -5.27
N ALA A 705 9.16 3.20 -5.04
CA ALA A 705 9.80 3.47 -3.76
C ALA A 705 9.97 4.99 -3.54
N LEU A 706 10.16 5.40 -2.29
CA LEU A 706 10.55 6.76 -1.90
C LEU A 706 11.88 6.70 -1.14
N TYR A 707 12.89 7.40 -1.64
CA TYR A 707 14.16 7.60 -0.94
C TYR A 707 14.11 8.94 -0.19
N SER A 708 13.90 8.88 1.13
CA SER A 708 13.62 10.03 1.99
C SER A 708 14.86 10.72 2.57
N ASP A 709 16.05 10.10 2.49
CA ASP A 709 17.33 10.72 2.85
C ASP A 709 17.86 11.62 1.71
N PHE A 710 16.98 12.48 1.17
CA PHE A 710 17.20 13.29 -0.03
C PHE A 710 16.66 14.72 0.19
N ASP A 711 17.52 15.73 -0.01
CA ASP A 711 17.14 17.15 0.04
C ASP A 711 17.16 17.76 -1.38
N PRO A 712 16.01 18.03 -2.02
CA PRO A 712 15.93 18.59 -3.39
C PRO A 712 16.30 20.07 -3.51
N VAL A 713 16.59 20.76 -2.40
CA VAL A 713 16.53 22.24 -2.38
C VAL A 713 17.92 22.89 -2.47
N SER A 714 18.75 22.43 -3.42
CA SER A 714 19.98 23.14 -3.80
C SER A 714 19.71 24.33 -4.74
N ASP A 715 18.84 24.15 -5.75
CA ASP A 715 18.69 25.12 -6.86
C ASP A 715 17.25 25.58 -7.16
N LEU A 716 16.23 24.95 -6.57
CA LEU A 716 14.82 25.25 -6.86
C LEU A 716 14.32 26.66 -6.46
N GLU A 717 15.09 27.45 -5.71
CA GLU A 717 14.69 28.82 -5.32
C GLU A 717 14.83 29.86 -6.45
N LYS A 718 15.33 29.48 -7.64
CA LYS A 718 15.43 30.36 -8.82
C LYS A 718 14.25 30.21 -9.80
N GLY A 719 13.02 30.42 -9.32
CA GLY A 719 11.98 30.98 -10.20
C GLY A 719 10.66 30.22 -10.39
N GLN A 720 10.08 29.59 -9.36
CA GLN A 720 8.62 29.35 -9.34
C GLN A 720 7.96 29.95 -8.10
N LYS A 721 6.66 30.25 -8.20
CA LYS A 721 5.88 30.83 -7.09
C LYS A 721 5.76 29.81 -5.97
N ALA A 722 6.17 30.19 -4.77
CA ALA A 722 6.08 29.34 -3.58
C ALA A 722 4.67 28.72 -3.43
N VAL A 723 4.60 27.39 -3.46
CA VAL A 723 3.38 26.64 -3.19
C VAL A 723 2.94 26.97 -1.76
N ARG A 724 1.67 27.33 -1.60
CA ARG A 724 1.12 27.71 -0.31
C ARG A 724 0.83 26.44 0.50
N PRO A 725 1.40 26.27 1.71
CA PRO A 725 1.04 25.12 2.55
C PRO A 725 -0.45 25.12 2.89
N ASN A 726 -1.06 23.94 2.97
CA ASN A 726 -2.45 23.79 3.41
C ASN A 726 -2.58 23.82 4.95
N ASP A 727 -1.56 23.32 5.65
CA ASP A 727 -1.54 23.17 7.10
C ASP A 727 -0.36 23.85 7.80
N PHE A 728 -0.51 24.06 9.10
CA PHE A 728 0.61 24.38 9.98
C PHE A 728 1.43 23.12 10.26
N ARG A 729 2.76 23.18 10.10
CA ARG A 729 3.64 22.02 10.32
C ARG A 729 5.03 22.45 10.81
N LEU A 730 5.52 21.79 11.85
CA LEU A 730 6.93 21.81 12.24
C LEU A 730 7.57 20.52 11.72
N TYR A 731 8.52 20.63 10.80
CA TYR A 731 9.24 19.48 10.25
C TYR A 731 10.32 19.02 11.25
N ASN A 732 10.94 17.86 10.98
CA ASN A 732 12.12 17.46 11.74
C ASN A 732 13.27 18.46 11.53
N ALA A 733 14.15 18.57 12.51
CA ALA A 733 15.40 19.31 12.37
C ALA A 733 16.38 18.48 11.51
N TYR A 734 17.18 19.12 10.65
CA TYR A 734 18.22 18.45 9.84
C TYR A 734 19.53 19.27 9.82
N PRO A 735 20.71 18.64 10.01
CA PRO A 735 20.90 17.25 10.44
C PRO A 735 20.33 16.99 11.85
N ASN A 736 20.09 15.73 12.22
CA ASN A 736 19.65 15.31 13.55
C ASN A 736 19.91 13.80 13.74
N PRO A 737 20.87 13.36 14.57
CA PRO A 737 21.70 14.18 15.46
C PRO A 737 22.58 15.20 14.74
N PHE A 738 23.00 16.25 15.45
CA PHE A 738 23.71 17.39 14.86
C PHE A 738 24.93 17.83 15.66
N ASN A 739 25.93 18.39 14.96
CA ASN A 739 27.15 18.96 15.54
C ASN A 739 27.79 19.97 14.55
N PRO A 740 27.89 21.28 14.84
CA PRO A 740 27.24 22.02 15.91
C PRO A 740 25.88 22.62 15.50
N GLU A 741 25.47 22.52 14.23
CA GLU A 741 24.32 23.24 13.66
C GLU A 741 23.26 22.33 13.03
N THR A 742 21.99 22.73 13.15
CA THR A 742 20.81 22.08 12.57
C THR A 742 19.78 23.13 12.12
N THR A 743 19.01 22.84 11.08
CA THR A 743 17.95 23.71 10.55
C THR A 743 16.59 23.08 10.75
N LEU A 744 15.61 23.88 11.21
CA LEU A 744 14.20 23.49 11.28
C LEU A 744 13.39 24.18 10.18
N ARG A 745 12.69 23.40 9.37
CA ARG A 745 11.66 23.88 8.43
C ARG A 745 10.32 23.99 9.14
N TYR A 746 9.53 25.03 8.85
CA TYR A 746 8.16 25.16 9.33
C TYR A 746 7.23 25.79 8.28
N ALA A 747 6.00 25.32 8.21
CA ALA A 747 4.99 25.76 7.24
C ALA A 747 3.86 26.54 7.90
N LEU A 748 3.39 27.60 7.22
CA LEU A 748 2.29 28.47 7.63
C LEU A 748 1.26 28.62 6.49
N PRO A 749 0.03 28.13 6.65
CA PRO A 749 -0.99 28.20 5.60
C PRO A 749 -1.65 29.59 5.53
N ARG A 750 -1.45 30.41 6.54
CA ARG A 750 -1.84 31.83 6.63
C ARG A 750 -0.82 32.58 7.48
N ALA A 751 -0.60 33.85 7.16
CA ALA A 751 0.32 34.69 7.92
C ALA A 751 -0.09 34.74 9.41
N SER A 752 0.86 34.50 10.30
CA SER A 752 0.60 34.14 11.70
C SER A 752 1.72 34.64 12.61
N VAL A 753 1.40 34.88 13.89
CA VAL A 753 2.44 35.05 14.91
C VAL A 753 2.99 33.68 15.29
N VAL A 754 4.27 33.46 15.00
CA VAL A 754 5.01 32.23 15.27
C VAL A 754 5.89 32.42 16.49
N ARG A 755 6.06 31.34 17.25
CA ARG A 755 7.09 31.20 18.28
C ARG A 755 7.68 29.80 18.24
N ILE A 756 9.01 29.71 18.19
CA ILE A 756 9.75 28.44 18.27
C ILE A 756 10.70 28.50 19.46
N ASP A 757 10.43 27.67 20.46
CA ASP A 757 11.18 27.57 21.73
C ASP A 757 11.95 26.23 21.77
N VAL A 758 13.18 26.22 22.31
CA VAL A 758 13.97 25.01 22.60
C VAL A 758 13.93 24.72 24.10
N TYR A 759 13.72 23.47 24.49
CA TYR A 759 13.64 23.00 25.88
C TYR A 759 14.62 21.84 26.14
N ASP A 760 15.14 21.76 27.36
CA ASP A 760 15.81 20.56 27.87
C ASP A 760 14.79 19.52 28.40
N LEU A 761 15.26 18.32 28.76
CA LEU A 761 14.42 17.22 29.26
C LEU A 761 13.71 17.51 30.58
N THR A 762 14.07 18.57 31.31
CA THR A 762 13.35 19.01 32.52
C THR A 762 12.14 19.90 32.20
N GLY A 763 11.86 20.15 30.91
CA GLY A 763 10.80 21.06 30.46
C GLY A 763 11.18 22.54 30.58
N LYS A 764 12.43 22.84 30.90
CA LYS A 764 12.96 24.20 31.02
C LYS A 764 13.38 24.72 29.64
N ARG A 765 12.94 25.94 29.29
CA ARG A 765 13.35 26.58 28.04
C ARG A 765 14.84 26.97 28.11
N VAL A 766 15.59 26.62 27.07
CA VAL A 766 17.02 26.92 26.91
C VAL A 766 17.29 27.91 25.78
N HIS A 767 16.41 28.01 24.77
CA HIS A 767 16.53 29.00 23.70
C HIS A 767 15.17 29.39 23.09
N VAL A 768 15.15 30.48 22.32
CA VAL A 768 14.06 30.91 21.44
C VAL A 768 14.69 31.10 20.08
N LEU A 769 14.25 30.33 19.08
CA LEU A 769 14.79 30.39 17.72
C LEU A 769 14.04 31.44 16.88
N GLU A 770 12.72 31.49 17.04
CA GLU A 770 11.83 32.36 16.27
C GLU A 770 10.76 32.95 17.20
N LYS A 771 10.39 34.22 16.99
CA LYS A 771 9.36 34.93 17.74
C LYS A 771 8.93 36.21 17.00
N GLY A 772 8.02 36.08 16.05
CA GLY A 772 7.58 37.19 15.20
C GLY A 772 6.27 36.94 14.47
N PHE A 773 5.80 37.95 13.74
CA PHE A 773 4.80 37.75 12.70
C PHE A 773 5.51 37.25 11.44
N GLN A 774 5.03 36.14 10.88
CA GLN A 774 5.59 35.50 9.70
C GLN A 774 4.51 35.36 8.62
N THR A 775 4.89 35.52 7.36
CA THR A 775 3.99 35.43 6.20
C THR A 775 3.50 34.01 5.92
N ALA A 776 2.44 33.84 5.14
CA ALA A 776 2.06 32.52 4.64
C ALA A 776 3.18 31.97 3.72
N GLY A 777 3.47 30.68 3.83
CA GLY A 777 4.59 30.02 3.13
C GLY A 777 5.38 29.08 4.04
N THR A 778 6.48 28.56 3.50
CA THR A 778 7.43 27.70 4.22
C THR A 778 8.67 28.51 4.60
N HIS A 779 9.15 28.32 5.82
CA HIS A 779 10.21 29.08 6.47
C HIS A 779 11.28 28.15 7.05
N ARG A 780 12.49 28.67 7.29
CA ARG A 780 13.59 27.93 7.94
C ARG A 780 14.13 28.74 9.14
N VAL A 781 14.58 28.05 10.20
CA VAL A 781 15.33 28.67 11.30
C VAL A 781 16.45 27.73 11.78
N GLY A 782 17.65 28.25 11.96
CA GLY A 782 18.83 27.50 12.40
C GLY A 782 18.97 27.43 13.93
N TRP A 783 19.62 26.38 14.42
CA TRP A 783 20.10 26.28 15.80
C TRP A 783 21.52 25.70 15.85
N ASN A 784 22.45 26.47 16.43
CA ASN A 784 23.87 26.14 16.57
C ASN A 784 24.24 25.53 17.95
N GLY A 785 23.28 24.89 18.61
CA GLY A 785 23.48 24.25 19.91
C GLY A 785 23.73 25.22 21.09
N MET A 786 23.50 26.53 20.93
CA MET A 786 23.66 27.52 22.01
C MET A 786 22.33 27.84 22.73
N ASN A 787 22.42 28.40 23.94
CA ASN A 787 21.26 28.96 24.66
C ASN A 787 21.12 30.49 24.50
N GLU A 788 20.07 31.07 25.09
CA GLU A 788 19.78 32.52 25.12
C GLU A 788 20.95 33.41 25.61
N LYS A 789 22.01 32.84 26.18
CA LYS A 789 23.21 33.55 26.67
C LYS A 789 24.47 33.26 25.86
N GLY A 790 24.33 32.71 24.66
CA GLY A 790 25.45 32.39 23.75
C GLY A 790 26.39 31.30 24.28
N ARG A 791 25.95 30.48 25.25
CA ARG A 791 26.76 29.38 25.81
C ARG A 791 26.38 28.06 25.13
N PRO A 792 27.35 27.21 24.76
CA PRO A 792 27.07 25.91 24.16
C PRO A 792 26.37 24.99 25.15
N MET A 793 25.33 24.30 24.69
CA MET A 793 24.58 23.33 25.48
C MET A 793 25.34 21.99 25.61
N PRO A 794 25.08 21.16 26.63
CA PRO A 794 25.59 19.79 26.69
C PRO A 794 25.07 18.92 25.53
N SER A 795 25.84 17.91 25.14
CA SER A 795 25.36 16.86 24.23
C SER A 795 24.17 16.12 24.87
N GLY A 796 23.14 15.80 24.09
CA GLY A 796 21.90 15.19 24.60
C GLY A 796 20.66 15.56 23.80
N LEU A 797 19.52 15.06 24.27
CA LEU A 797 18.20 15.26 23.65
C LEU A 797 17.54 16.57 24.15
N TYR A 798 17.05 17.35 23.19
CA TYR A 798 16.27 18.58 23.38
C TYR A 798 14.92 18.47 22.69
N ILE A 799 13.94 19.25 23.16
CA ILE A 799 12.61 19.35 22.57
C ILE A 799 12.44 20.75 21.96
N ILE A 800 12.20 20.83 20.66
CA ILE A 800 11.87 22.09 19.98
C ILE A 800 10.36 22.14 19.77
N ARG A 801 9.73 23.25 20.14
CA ARG A 801 8.27 23.42 20.11
C ARG A 801 7.90 24.67 19.33
N MET A 802 7.06 24.50 18.31
CA MET A 802 6.44 25.58 17.55
C MET A 802 5.04 25.86 18.09
N ARG A 803 4.68 27.15 18.14
CA ARG A 803 3.32 27.66 18.33
C ARG A 803 2.98 28.64 17.22
N ALA A 804 1.81 28.50 16.60
CA ALA A 804 1.32 29.42 15.57
C ALA A 804 -0.22 29.53 15.64
N GLY A 805 -0.72 30.64 16.18
CA GLY A 805 -2.15 30.77 16.50
C GLY A 805 -2.60 29.70 17.49
N GLY A 806 -3.53 28.83 17.09
CA GLY A 806 -3.98 27.68 17.88
C GLY A 806 -3.21 26.38 17.65
N PHE A 807 -2.25 26.35 16.72
CA PHE A 807 -1.41 25.17 16.45
C PHE A 807 -0.23 25.09 17.40
N GLU A 808 0.03 23.91 17.95
CA GLU A 808 1.23 23.59 18.73
C GLU A 808 1.79 22.22 18.32
N GLN A 809 3.08 22.14 18.01
CA GLN A 809 3.75 20.88 17.66
C GLN A 809 5.18 20.88 18.24
N SER A 810 5.65 19.70 18.67
CA SER A 810 7.00 19.51 19.22
C SER A 810 7.79 18.46 18.43
N ARG A 811 9.12 18.62 18.40
CA ARG A 811 10.08 17.70 17.77
C ARG A 811 11.25 17.41 18.70
N LYS A 812 11.82 16.21 18.57
CA LYS A 812 13.03 15.76 19.28
C LYS A 812 14.26 16.10 18.44
N VAL A 813 15.31 16.64 19.07
CA VAL A 813 16.59 16.92 18.40
C VAL A 813 17.77 16.57 19.30
N VAL A 814 18.82 15.94 18.76
CA VAL A 814 19.94 15.41 19.53
C VAL A 814 21.22 16.15 19.18
N LEU A 815 21.75 16.94 20.13
CA LEU A 815 23.07 17.57 20.00
C LEU A 815 24.15 16.55 20.34
N ILE A 816 25.11 16.35 19.44
CA ILE A 816 26.36 15.61 19.65
C ILE A 816 27.52 16.62 19.64
N LYS A 817 28.66 16.25 20.24
CA LYS A 817 29.91 17.02 20.21
C LYS A 817 31.05 16.09 19.86
#